data_AF-A0A9P0JDA0-F1
#
_entry.id   AF-A0A9P0JDA0-F1
#
_cell.length_a   1.000
_cell.length_b   1.000
_cell.length_c   1.000
_cell.angle_alpha   90.00
_cell.angle_beta   90.00
_cell.angle_gamma   90.00
#
_symmetry.space_group_name_H-M   'P 1'
#
loop_
_entity.id
_entity.type
_entity.pdbx_description
1 polymer ?
#
loop_
_entity_poly.entity_id
_entity_poly.type
_entity_poly.pdbx_seq_one_letter_code
_entity_poly.pdbx_strand_id
1 'polypeptide(L)'
;MIWLLFKNCSKNKKSKTIKSDENYLQVNNSKSIIQELLPKLDIFNDLDTSNDNIFVTDKHFAYLSISDPYNEFKNCTPEKTEAEKSVVIENDIEVIKEIDDLEANIEDAMVINNRFSKVSEKHLKSLQCPFTWDFEPEVWKKNVANRIEKNYGKYNTNISSVRFSFEKYISNLLISCGLFKMNKVDKAHDKLINIWEWLDKLDDKNEPTYLAIRDGLKHIVMSTLCHVLFNMNRVQCQQLFEMITRFNNLDSKSRAAINAIRTAVCIDIGGQSLQNVVQYAKTACELDPDTMQWNYFLSIAMTAQRQYLNTNISCPTNEEFDSIQQAIILSNEPNPYFNFHRMHLMTNKILYHYHIDDNRRKSIRNENKLEKIKKDFLNIKELIKEIVSTEPEDPHLVVKCAKSLMTLPYLTEDDIFLSKQIISIAVNMASHDFTVIRKIQKSIEIFRELVYTYKEMNEKESNLKTTNIQNQVKDSDDDLENDLILILEKYEKGSNPILDLINLFEKYDGINRWKIMAQICSYSLLFKESSNLLVGVEQFMMLIKNKNIADSDIIKEHKSIFIKDHSKVFNLAELVCNEIKLAITFGQIENSDQIQLFLDQLTKIMDVCQLKSKKVNPNFILEIIGCNKKENRDNIFKQIDADNQQNDLQITKQIVSKNSTKQRRIKHTSNNHHTRAPKSKPRRRHHRYD
;
A
#
# COMPACT_ATOMS: atom_id res chain seq x y z
N MET A 1 45.80 -16.33 -25.96
CA MET A 1 45.76 -17.29 -24.83
C MET A 1 44.36 -17.51 -24.29
N ILE A 2 43.59 -16.47 -23.97
CA ILE A 2 42.21 -16.55 -23.42
C ILE A 2 41.36 -17.61 -24.13
N TRP A 3 41.19 -17.51 -25.46
CA TRP A 3 40.44 -18.47 -26.28
C TRP A 3 40.85 -19.96 -26.11
N LEU A 4 42.12 -20.25 -25.79
CA LEU A 4 42.59 -21.63 -25.52
C LEU A 4 42.18 -22.13 -24.12
N LEU A 5 42.01 -21.23 -23.15
CA LEU A 5 41.46 -21.58 -21.83
C LEU A 5 39.98 -21.96 -21.97
N PHE A 6 39.20 -21.16 -22.71
CA PHE A 6 37.80 -21.45 -23.03
C PHE A 6 37.64 -22.75 -23.84
N LYS A 7 38.47 -22.95 -24.88
CA LYS A 7 38.33 -24.09 -25.82
C LYS A 7 38.82 -25.44 -25.28
N ASN A 8 39.73 -25.47 -24.30
CA ASN A 8 40.23 -26.73 -23.75
C ASN A 8 39.27 -27.40 -22.74
N CYS A 9 38.18 -26.74 -22.34
CA CYS A 9 37.15 -27.32 -21.45
C CYS A 9 36.15 -28.25 -22.17
N SER A 10 35.92 -28.10 -23.48
CA SER A 10 34.78 -28.75 -24.17
C SER A 10 35.04 -30.18 -24.67
N LYS A 11 36.26 -30.71 -24.52
CA LYS A 11 36.70 -31.92 -25.25
C LYS A 11 36.16 -33.28 -24.77
N ASN A 12 35.26 -33.33 -23.77
CA ASN A 12 34.70 -34.59 -23.27
C ASN A 12 33.17 -34.55 -23.10
N LYS A 13 32.42 -34.81 -24.19
CA LYS A 13 31.15 -35.56 -24.19
C LYS A 13 30.75 -35.92 -25.63
N LYS A 14 30.43 -37.20 -25.86
CA LYS A 14 29.81 -37.67 -27.12
C LYS A 14 28.42 -37.06 -27.27
N SER A 15 28.02 -36.70 -28.49
CA SER A 15 26.70 -36.17 -28.80
C SER A 15 25.59 -37.12 -28.35
N LYS A 16 24.84 -36.74 -27.31
CA LYS A 16 23.51 -37.31 -27.04
C LYS A 16 22.48 -36.38 -27.67
N THR A 17 21.65 -36.95 -28.53
CA THR A 17 20.45 -36.29 -29.07
C THR A 17 19.60 -35.78 -27.92
N ILE A 18 19.33 -34.47 -27.92
CA ILE A 18 18.42 -33.84 -26.98
C ILE A 18 17.02 -34.35 -27.31
N LYS A 19 16.35 -35.03 -26.36
CA LYS A 19 14.93 -35.31 -26.47
C LYS A 19 14.18 -33.98 -26.45
N SER A 20 13.32 -33.74 -27.42
CA SER A 20 12.41 -32.61 -27.44
C SER A 20 11.45 -32.67 -26.25
N ASP A 21 11.41 -31.62 -25.43
CA ASP A 21 10.40 -31.48 -24.39
C ASP A 21 8.99 -31.50 -25.00
N GLU A 22 8.06 -32.20 -24.35
CA GLU A 22 6.69 -32.43 -24.85
C GLU A 22 5.89 -31.12 -25.03
N ASN A 23 6.33 -30.03 -24.40
CA ASN A 23 5.81 -28.67 -24.61
C ASN A 23 6.03 -28.13 -26.05
N TYR A 24 6.88 -28.74 -26.88
CA TYR A 24 7.07 -28.31 -28.28
C TYR A 24 5.83 -28.48 -29.15
N LEU A 25 4.89 -29.38 -28.80
CA LEU A 25 3.72 -29.68 -29.63
C LEU A 25 2.63 -28.60 -29.64
N GLN A 26 2.65 -27.64 -28.71
CA GLN A 26 1.73 -26.48 -28.73
C GLN A 26 2.24 -25.29 -29.58
N VAL A 27 3.49 -25.32 -30.06
CA VAL A 27 4.18 -24.16 -30.65
C VAL A 27 3.70 -23.81 -32.08
N ASN A 28 3.00 -24.71 -32.77
CA ASN A 28 2.50 -24.50 -34.13
C ASN A 28 1.20 -23.65 -34.21
N ASN A 29 0.63 -23.22 -33.09
CA ASN A 29 -0.73 -22.66 -33.02
C ASN A 29 -0.80 -21.16 -32.65
N SER A 30 0.26 -20.38 -32.89
CA SER A 30 0.30 -18.95 -32.56
C SER A 30 -0.89 -18.15 -33.13
N LYS A 31 -1.31 -18.42 -34.38
CA LYS A 31 -2.51 -17.82 -34.98
C LYS A 31 -3.82 -18.25 -34.28
N SER A 32 -3.96 -19.52 -33.87
CA SER A 32 -5.16 -19.96 -33.15
C SER A 32 -5.19 -19.39 -31.72
N ILE A 33 -4.03 -19.22 -31.09
CA ILE A 33 -3.91 -18.56 -29.78
C ILE A 33 -4.31 -17.09 -29.90
N ILE A 34 -3.91 -16.36 -30.95
CA ILE A 34 -4.41 -15.00 -31.23
C ILE A 34 -5.94 -15.02 -31.40
N GLN A 35 -6.48 -15.95 -32.19
CA GLN A 35 -7.93 -16.11 -32.41
C GLN A 35 -8.69 -16.43 -31.12
N GLU A 36 -8.07 -17.08 -30.14
CA GLU A 36 -8.66 -17.32 -28.81
C GLU A 36 -8.49 -16.12 -27.87
N LEU A 37 -7.37 -15.38 -27.95
CA LEU A 37 -7.03 -14.31 -27.01
C LEU A 37 -7.59 -12.94 -27.39
N LEU A 38 -7.62 -12.53 -28.66
CA LEU A 38 -8.13 -11.21 -29.02
C LEU A 38 -9.64 -11.04 -28.70
N PRO A 39 -10.52 -12.05 -28.88
CA PRO A 39 -11.91 -11.96 -28.44
C PRO A 39 -12.09 -11.78 -26.93
N LYS A 40 -11.07 -12.09 -26.13
CA LYS A 40 -11.12 -11.91 -24.67
C LYS A 40 -11.12 -10.45 -24.24
N LEU A 41 -10.85 -9.52 -25.16
CA LEU A 41 -10.93 -8.07 -24.99
C LEU A 41 -12.33 -7.48 -25.32
N ASP A 42 -13.20 -8.21 -26.02
CA ASP A 42 -14.54 -7.73 -26.44
C ASP A 42 -15.58 -7.64 -25.31
N ILE A 43 -15.16 -7.92 -24.06
CA ILE A 43 -15.99 -7.76 -22.84
C ILE A 43 -16.34 -6.28 -22.58
N PHE A 44 -15.67 -5.34 -23.24
CA PHE A 44 -15.93 -3.90 -23.09
C PHE A 44 -17.31 -3.48 -23.62
N ASN A 45 -17.96 -4.27 -24.49
CA ASN A 45 -19.31 -3.98 -24.96
C ASN A 45 -20.36 -3.96 -23.82
N ASP A 46 -20.04 -4.55 -22.66
CA ASP A 46 -20.86 -4.48 -21.45
C ASP A 46 -20.70 -3.17 -20.63
N LEU A 47 -19.80 -2.26 -21.02
CA LEU A 47 -19.59 -0.96 -20.35
C LEU A 47 -20.46 0.17 -20.94
N ASP A 48 -21.37 -0.17 -21.87
CA ASP A 48 -22.40 0.71 -22.40
C ASP A 48 -23.30 1.27 -21.28
N THR A 49 -22.97 2.46 -20.76
CA THR A 49 -23.87 3.59 -20.41
C THR A 49 -23.23 4.68 -19.53
N SER A 50 -21.98 4.54 -19.03
CA SER A 50 -21.41 5.53 -18.07
C SER A 50 -19.96 5.98 -18.35
N ASN A 51 -19.64 6.24 -19.63
CA ASN A 51 -18.27 6.48 -20.13
C ASN A 51 -17.60 7.82 -19.72
N ASP A 52 -18.21 8.63 -18.86
CA ASP A 52 -17.65 9.90 -18.36
C ASP A 52 -16.93 9.81 -17.00
N ASN A 53 -17.07 8.68 -16.30
CA ASN A 53 -16.42 8.46 -15.01
C ASN A 53 -15.01 7.87 -15.21
N ILE A 54 -13.99 8.66 -14.88
CA ILE A 54 -12.61 8.18 -14.75
C ILE A 54 -12.43 7.57 -13.35
N PHE A 55 -11.89 6.36 -13.27
CA PHE A 55 -11.58 5.71 -11.99
C PHE A 55 -10.10 5.37 -11.88
N VAL A 56 -9.42 5.94 -10.89
CA VAL A 56 -8.04 5.55 -10.53
C VAL A 56 -8.08 4.79 -9.21
N THR A 57 -7.39 3.66 -9.18
CA THR A 57 -7.30 2.76 -8.01
C THR A 57 -5.87 2.29 -7.83
N ASP A 58 -5.54 1.80 -6.63
CA ASP A 58 -4.24 1.21 -6.26
C ASP A 58 -3.73 0.17 -7.29
N LYS A 59 -4.65 -0.55 -7.93
CA LYS A 59 -4.34 -1.53 -8.99
C LYS A 59 -3.58 -0.89 -10.16
N HIS A 60 -3.93 0.33 -10.57
CA HIS A 60 -3.25 1.05 -11.65
C HIS A 60 -1.77 1.30 -11.31
N PHE A 61 -1.50 1.75 -10.09
CA PHE A 61 -0.13 1.93 -9.59
C PHE A 61 0.61 0.61 -9.47
N ALA A 62 -0.05 -0.47 -9.06
CA ALA A 62 0.54 -1.81 -9.07
C ALA A 62 0.92 -2.26 -10.50
N TYR A 63 0.06 -2.03 -11.49
CA TYR A 63 0.34 -2.37 -12.89
C TYR A 63 1.42 -1.49 -13.55
N LEU A 64 1.70 -0.31 -12.99
CA LEU A 64 2.83 0.56 -13.31
C LEU A 64 4.05 0.36 -12.39
N SER A 65 4.10 -0.69 -11.58
CA SER A 65 5.34 -1.03 -10.89
C SER A 65 6.39 -1.51 -11.89
N ILE A 66 7.66 -1.09 -11.71
CA ILE A 66 8.80 -1.58 -12.48
C ILE A 66 9.02 -3.08 -12.21
N SER A 67 8.74 -3.51 -10.97
CA SER A 67 8.63 -4.92 -10.62
C SER A 67 7.28 -5.46 -11.11
N ASP A 68 7.25 -6.59 -11.83
CA ASP A 68 5.97 -7.21 -12.24
C ASP A 68 5.07 -7.43 -11.00
N PRO A 69 3.86 -6.85 -10.91
CA PRO A 69 2.97 -7.07 -9.77
C PRO A 69 2.46 -8.52 -9.67
N TYR A 70 2.55 -9.28 -10.77
CA TYR A 70 2.34 -10.74 -10.85
C TYR A 70 3.67 -11.49 -10.98
N ASN A 71 4.76 -10.93 -10.45
CA ASN A 71 5.94 -11.72 -10.13
C ASN A 71 5.49 -12.81 -9.16
N GLU A 72 5.54 -14.07 -9.60
CA GLU A 72 5.06 -15.26 -8.84
C GLU A 72 5.84 -15.47 -7.52
N PHE A 73 6.82 -14.60 -7.28
CA PHE A 73 7.71 -14.48 -6.14
C PHE A 73 7.40 -13.22 -5.30
N LYS A 74 6.17 -12.68 -5.32
CA LYS A 74 5.80 -11.51 -4.49
C LYS A 74 5.88 -11.80 -2.99
N ASN A 75 5.67 -13.06 -2.59
CA ASN A 75 5.86 -13.58 -1.23
C ASN A 75 7.35 -13.70 -0.83
N CYS A 76 8.25 -12.92 -1.44
CA CYS A 76 9.69 -13.07 -1.30
C CYS A 76 10.44 -11.79 -0.95
N THR A 77 9.76 -10.63 -0.95
CA THR A 77 10.17 -9.44 -0.20
C THR A 77 9.68 -9.58 1.24
N PRO A 78 10.55 -9.53 2.26
CA PRO A 78 10.10 -9.49 3.65
C PRO A 78 9.29 -8.20 3.91
N GLU A 79 8.31 -8.28 4.81
CA GLU A 79 7.63 -7.09 5.31
C GLU A 79 8.61 -6.27 6.15
N LYS A 80 8.75 -4.97 5.83
CA LYS A 80 9.69 -4.07 6.50
C LYS A 80 9.37 -3.94 7.99
N THR A 81 10.41 -3.96 8.81
CA THR A 81 10.34 -3.28 10.12
C THR A 81 10.69 -1.81 9.97
N GLU A 82 10.22 -0.94 10.87
CA GLU A 82 10.39 0.51 10.70
C GLU A 82 11.84 1.01 10.69
N ALA A 83 12.78 0.21 11.20
CA ALA A 83 14.21 0.50 11.20
C ALA A 83 14.85 0.44 9.79
N GLU A 84 14.27 -0.28 8.83
CA GLU A 84 14.85 -0.52 7.48
C GLU A 84 14.50 0.58 6.46
N LYS A 85 13.90 1.68 6.92
CA LYS A 85 13.52 2.85 6.10
C LYS A 85 14.66 3.86 5.89
N SER A 86 15.78 3.73 6.61
CA SER A 86 16.97 4.55 6.38
C SER A 86 17.73 4.08 5.14
N VAL A 87 18.12 5.02 4.29
CA VAL A 87 19.16 4.78 3.28
C VAL A 87 20.47 4.57 4.04
N VAL A 88 21.04 3.36 3.97
CA VAL A 88 22.42 3.13 4.39
C VAL A 88 23.29 3.72 3.30
N ILE A 89 23.81 4.91 3.55
CA ILE A 89 24.83 5.53 2.69
C ILE A 89 26.12 4.73 2.91
N GLU A 90 26.27 3.62 2.18
CA GLU A 90 27.59 3.11 1.84
C GLU A 90 28.28 4.22 1.06
N ASN A 91 29.20 4.95 1.69
CA ASN A 91 29.99 5.93 0.96
C ASN A 91 30.81 5.17 -0.09
N ASP A 92 30.81 5.63 -1.34
CA ASP A 92 31.70 5.08 -2.38
C ASP A 92 33.16 5.08 -1.90
N ILE A 93 33.53 6.05 -1.07
CA ILE A 93 34.84 6.13 -0.41
C ILE A 93 35.12 4.92 0.49
N GLU A 94 34.15 4.35 1.20
CA GLU A 94 34.35 3.17 2.05
C GLU A 94 34.39 1.88 1.22
N VAL A 95 33.53 1.70 0.22
CA VAL A 95 33.59 0.49 -0.64
C VAL A 95 34.83 0.49 -1.53
N ILE A 96 35.24 1.65 -2.06
CA ILE A 96 36.49 1.79 -2.81
C ILE A 96 37.69 1.55 -1.86
N LYS A 97 37.70 2.13 -0.65
CA LYS A 97 38.76 1.84 0.33
C LYS A 97 38.79 0.37 0.76
N GLU A 98 37.66 -0.29 0.97
CA GLU A 98 37.65 -1.71 1.32
C GLU A 98 38.21 -2.58 0.18
N ILE A 99 37.93 -2.22 -1.08
CA ILE A 99 38.51 -2.88 -2.25
C ILE A 99 40.02 -2.57 -2.36
N ASP A 100 40.42 -1.30 -2.23
CA ASP A 100 41.81 -0.86 -2.29
C ASP A 100 42.65 -1.48 -1.15
N ASP A 101 42.10 -1.55 0.07
CA ASP A 101 42.69 -2.23 1.22
C ASP A 101 42.75 -3.75 0.98
N LEU A 102 41.73 -4.38 0.37
CA LEU A 102 41.80 -5.79 -0.01
C LEU A 102 42.88 -6.04 -1.07
N GLU A 103 42.97 -5.16 -2.08
CA GLU A 103 43.94 -5.25 -3.16
C GLU A 103 45.36 -5.03 -2.62
N ALA A 104 45.60 -4.03 -1.77
CA ALA A 104 46.89 -3.81 -1.11
C ALA A 104 47.30 -5.02 -0.25
N ASN A 105 46.38 -5.56 0.56
CA ASN A 105 46.63 -6.78 1.35
C ASN A 105 46.90 -8.02 0.45
N ILE A 106 46.34 -8.08 -0.76
CA ILE A 106 46.61 -9.15 -1.73
C ILE A 106 47.97 -8.95 -2.41
N GLU A 107 48.33 -7.72 -2.78
CA GLU A 107 49.64 -7.39 -3.36
C GLU A 107 50.77 -7.67 -2.38
N ASP A 108 50.67 -7.19 -1.13
CA ASP A 108 51.65 -7.49 -0.07
C ASP A 108 51.78 -9.01 0.15
N ALA A 109 50.65 -9.74 0.19
CA ALA A 109 50.66 -11.20 0.34
C ALA A 109 51.28 -11.94 -0.87
N MET A 110 51.18 -11.37 -2.09
CA MET A 110 51.81 -11.90 -3.31
C MET A 110 53.31 -11.57 -3.36
N VAL A 111 53.72 -10.36 -2.98
CA VAL A 111 55.13 -9.94 -2.91
C VAL A 111 55.91 -10.76 -1.88
N ILE A 112 55.27 -11.10 -0.75
CA ILE A 112 55.87 -11.95 0.30
C ILE A 112 55.91 -13.44 -0.13
N ASN A 113 54.93 -13.94 -0.90
CA ASN A 113 54.90 -15.33 -1.37
C ASN A 113 55.33 -15.46 -2.84
N ASN A 114 56.65 -15.43 -3.07
CA ASN A 114 57.26 -15.51 -4.40
C ASN A 114 57.22 -16.93 -5.06
N ARG A 115 56.08 -17.64 -4.93
CA ARG A 115 55.71 -18.91 -5.57
C ARG A 115 54.19 -19.03 -5.70
N PHE A 116 53.65 -18.80 -6.91
CA PHE A 116 52.31 -19.19 -7.36
C PHE A 116 51.26 -19.41 -6.24
N SER A 117 50.82 -18.32 -5.61
CA SER A 117 49.75 -18.39 -4.61
C SER A 117 48.47 -18.85 -5.29
N LYS A 118 47.92 -19.98 -4.82
CA LYS A 118 46.63 -20.50 -5.31
C LYS A 118 45.54 -19.47 -5.03
N VAL A 119 44.73 -19.14 -6.05
CA VAL A 119 43.50 -18.35 -5.90
C VAL A 119 42.72 -18.87 -4.70
N SER A 120 42.30 -17.94 -3.85
CA SER A 120 41.54 -18.19 -2.64
C SER A 120 40.26 -17.37 -2.66
N GLU A 121 39.33 -17.66 -1.75
CA GLU A 121 38.05 -16.94 -1.67
C GLU A 121 38.24 -15.43 -1.46
N LYS A 122 39.34 -14.98 -0.81
CA LYS A 122 39.67 -13.55 -0.71
C LYS A 122 39.98 -12.92 -2.07
N HIS A 123 40.73 -13.62 -2.92
CA HIS A 123 41.01 -13.16 -4.29
C HIS A 123 39.75 -13.11 -5.15
N LEU A 124 38.81 -14.04 -4.95
CA LEU A 124 37.53 -14.01 -5.66
C LEU A 124 36.63 -12.85 -5.24
N LYS A 125 36.79 -12.31 -4.02
CA LYS A 125 36.01 -11.17 -3.52
C LYS A 125 36.38 -9.81 -4.14
N SER A 126 37.61 -9.62 -4.61
CA SER A 126 37.99 -8.35 -5.28
C SER A 126 37.50 -8.23 -6.73
N LEU A 127 37.05 -9.34 -7.34
CA LEU A 127 36.48 -9.36 -8.68
C LEU A 127 35.08 -8.72 -8.71
N GLN A 128 34.75 -7.93 -9.72
CA GLN A 128 33.41 -7.32 -9.85
C GLN A 128 32.45 -8.21 -10.67
N CYS A 129 31.48 -8.82 -10.00
CA CYS A 129 30.48 -9.70 -10.63
C CYS A 129 29.25 -9.93 -9.72
N PRO A 130 28.16 -10.57 -10.20
CA PRO A 130 26.98 -10.83 -9.37
C PRO A 130 27.19 -11.74 -8.14
N PHE A 131 28.35 -12.37 -7.99
CA PHE A 131 28.69 -13.13 -6.78
C PHE A 131 29.40 -12.31 -5.69
N THR A 132 29.81 -11.08 -6.00
CA THR A 132 30.52 -10.15 -5.10
C THR A 132 29.76 -8.84 -4.86
N TRP A 133 28.56 -8.70 -5.43
CA TRP A 133 27.63 -7.58 -5.15
C TRP A 133 26.68 -7.86 -3.98
N ASP A 134 27.04 -8.80 -3.09
CA ASP A 134 26.42 -9.11 -1.79
C ASP A 134 24.88 -9.24 -1.76
N PHE A 135 24.29 -9.83 -2.80
CA PHE A 135 22.87 -10.18 -2.82
C PHE A 135 22.49 -11.23 -1.76
N GLU A 136 21.36 -11.01 -1.09
CA GLU A 136 20.78 -11.92 -0.09
C GLU A 136 20.79 -13.40 -0.54
N PRO A 137 21.13 -14.36 0.35
CA PRO A 137 21.04 -15.79 0.05
C PRO A 137 19.66 -16.25 -0.43
N GLU A 138 18.59 -15.62 0.05
CA GLU A 138 17.20 -15.94 -0.30
C GLU A 138 16.85 -15.66 -1.76
N VAL A 139 17.46 -14.65 -2.39
CA VAL A 139 17.30 -14.36 -3.83
C VAL A 139 17.60 -15.62 -4.63
N TRP A 140 18.73 -16.25 -4.35
CA TRP A 140 19.25 -17.38 -5.12
C TRP A 140 18.45 -18.68 -4.92
N LYS A 141 17.82 -18.88 -3.75
CA LYS A 141 17.01 -20.07 -3.45
C LYS A 141 15.74 -20.16 -4.32
N LYS A 142 15.21 -19.03 -4.79
CA LYS A 142 13.90 -18.93 -5.46
C LYS A 142 13.94 -19.23 -6.97
N ASN A 143 14.95 -19.98 -7.44
CA ASN A 143 15.14 -20.35 -8.84
C ASN A 143 15.15 -19.13 -9.79
N VAL A 144 16.13 -18.25 -9.58
CA VAL A 144 16.35 -17.02 -10.37
C VAL A 144 16.42 -17.31 -11.87
N ALA A 145 17.08 -18.39 -12.29
CA ALA A 145 17.20 -18.75 -13.70
C ALA A 145 15.82 -18.89 -14.38
N ASN A 146 14.91 -19.67 -13.81
CA ASN A 146 13.55 -19.82 -14.36
C ASN A 146 12.75 -18.50 -14.31
N ARG A 147 12.98 -17.63 -13.31
CA ARG A 147 12.35 -16.30 -13.22
C ARG A 147 12.79 -15.40 -14.37
N ILE A 148 14.10 -15.33 -14.62
CA ILE A 148 14.68 -14.52 -15.68
C ILE A 148 14.30 -15.08 -17.06
N GLU A 149 14.30 -16.40 -17.28
CA GLU A 149 13.79 -17.02 -18.51
C GLU A 149 12.31 -16.69 -18.76
N LYS A 150 11.45 -16.75 -17.73
CA LYS A 150 10.04 -16.33 -17.81
C LYS A 150 9.88 -14.84 -18.14
N ASN A 151 10.78 -13.99 -17.66
CA ASN A 151 10.73 -12.54 -17.85
C ASN A 151 11.27 -12.08 -19.21
N TYR A 152 12.37 -12.66 -19.69
CA TYR A 152 13.07 -12.22 -20.91
C TYR A 152 12.70 -13.04 -22.16
N GLY A 153 12.17 -14.26 -22.01
CA GLY A 153 11.80 -15.09 -23.15
C GLY A 153 12.98 -15.70 -23.90
N LYS A 154 12.66 -16.51 -24.91
CA LYS A 154 13.66 -17.01 -25.85
C LYS A 154 14.24 -15.86 -26.68
N TYR A 155 13.46 -14.84 -27.01
CA TYR A 155 13.88 -13.71 -27.83
C TYR A 155 15.05 -12.95 -27.19
N ASN A 156 14.87 -12.42 -25.98
CA ASN A 156 15.93 -11.67 -25.28
C ASN A 156 16.94 -12.56 -24.54
N THR A 157 16.82 -13.90 -24.56
CA THR A 157 17.91 -14.80 -24.13
C THR A 157 18.73 -15.35 -25.30
N ASN A 158 18.32 -15.12 -26.56
CA ASN A 158 19.00 -15.67 -27.74
C ASN A 158 20.21 -14.81 -28.19
N ILE A 159 21.38 -15.19 -27.71
CA ILE A 159 22.70 -14.63 -28.12
C ILE A 159 23.26 -15.23 -29.43
N SER A 160 22.46 -15.95 -30.22
CA SER A 160 22.82 -16.27 -31.61
C SER A 160 22.74 -15.04 -32.52
N SER A 161 22.03 -13.99 -32.07
CA SER A 161 21.91 -12.69 -32.72
C SER A 161 23.24 -11.94 -32.73
N VAL A 162 23.64 -11.43 -33.89
CA VAL A 162 24.93 -10.77 -34.13
C VAL A 162 24.95 -9.25 -33.86
N ARG A 163 24.12 -8.78 -32.91
CA ARG A 163 23.99 -7.38 -32.47
C ARG A 163 23.90 -7.37 -30.95
N PHE A 164 24.59 -6.42 -30.31
CA PHE A 164 24.55 -6.30 -28.86
C PHE A 164 23.16 -5.87 -28.35
N SER A 165 22.81 -6.28 -27.13
CA SER A 165 21.70 -5.72 -26.36
C SER A 165 21.94 -6.02 -24.87
N PHE A 166 21.55 -5.07 -24.02
CA PHE A 166 21.69 -5.22 -22.57
C PHE A 166 20.79 -6.33 -22.03
N GLU A 167 19.58 -6.48 -22.56
CA GLU A 167 18.62 -7.55 -22.23
C GLU A 167 19.23 -8.93 -22.50
N LYS A 168 19.89 -9.10 -23.65
CA LYS A 168 20.61 -10.33 -24.00
C LYS A 168 21.76 -10.62 -23.05
N TYR A 169 22.55 -9.60 -22.72
CA TYR A 169 23.69 -9.76 -21.84
C TYR A 169 23.28 -10.08 -20.38
N ILE A 170 22.41 -9.25 -19.78
CA ILE A 170 21.96 -9.34 -18.39
C ILE A 170 21.20 -10.64 -18.14
N SER A 171 20.26 -11.00 -19.02
CA SER A 171 19.45 -12.22 -18.83
C SER A 171 20.32 -13.48 -18.86
N ASN A 172 21.26 -13.60 -19.80
CA ASN A 172 22.16 -14.74 -19.88
C ASN A 172 23.14 -14.80 -18.69
N LEU A 173 23.63 -13.65 -18.22
CA LEU A 173 24.45 -13.55 -17.01
C LEU A 173 23.69 -14.05 -15.77
N LEU A 174 22.49 -13.54 -15.53
CA LEU A 174 21.66 -13.93 -14.38
C LEU A 174 21.20 -15.39 -14.44
N ILE A 175 20.88 -15.91 -15.63
CA ILE A 175 20.59 -17.35 -15.82
C ILE A 175 21.83 -18.18 -15.44
N SER A 176 23.03 -17.77 -15.83
CA SER A 176 24.28 -18.46 -15.47
C SER A 176 24.49 -18.50 -13.95
N CYS A 177 24.33 -17.36 -13.28
CA CYS A 177 24.43 -17.26 -11.82
C CYS A 177 23.36 -18.12 -11.11
N GLY A 178 22.12 -18.10 -11.61
CA GLY A 178 21.03 -18.94 -11.10
C GLY A 178 21.31 -20.44 -11.26
N LEU A 179 21.81 -20.87 -12.43
CA LEU A 179 22.19 -22.26 -12.67
C LEU A 179 23.31 -22.72 -11.72
N PHE A 180 24.31 -21.87 -11.47
CA PHE A 180 25.39 -22.16 -10.52
C PHE A 180 24.87 -22.34 -9.09
N LYS A 181 24.03 -21.42 -8.61
CA LYS A 181 23.41 -21.50 -7.27
C LYS A 181 22.44 -22.68 -7.12
N MET A 182 21.85 -23.18 -8.22
CA MET A 182 21.10 -24.44 -8.28
C MET A 182 21.99 -25.70 -8.38
N ASN A 183 23.30 -25.58 -8.16
CA ASN A 183 24.29 -26.65 -8.29
C ASN A 183 24.36 -27.31 -9.69
N LYS A 184 23.92 -26.61 -10.75
CA LYS A 184 24.02 -27.04 -12.15
C LYS A 184 25.31 -26.48 -12.78
N VAL A 185 26.43 -26.74 -12.13
CA VAL A 185 27.73 -26.08 -12.38
C VAL A 185 28.19 -26.20 -13.84
N ASP A 186 28.16 -27.41 -14.42
CA ASP A 186 28.43 -27.65 -15.86
C ASP A 186 27.61 -26.69 -16.76
N LYS A 187 26.31 -26.54 -16.51
CA LYS A 187 25.42 -25.71 -17.34
C LYS A 187 25.69 -24.22 -17.16
N ALA A 188 26.08 -23.79 -15.96
CA ALA A 188 26.47 -22.40 -15.71
C ALA A 188 27.77 -22.05 -16.44
N HIS A 189 28.77 -22.95 -16.39
CA HIS A 189 30.00 -22.84 -17.14
C HIS A 189 29.73 -22.73 -18.64
N ASP A 190 29.00 -23.68 -19.24
CA ASP A 190 28.71 -23.68 -20.67
C ASP A 190 27.95 -22.42 -21.10
N LYS A 191 27.04 -21.91 -20.26
CA LYS A 191 26.31 -20.66 -20.50
C LYS A 191 27.24 -19.44 -20.51
N LEU A 192 28.19 -19.34 -19.56
CA LEU A 192 29.21 -18.28 -19.54
C LEU A 192 30.16 -18.35 -20.74
N ILE A 193 30.55 -19.56 -21.17
CA ILE A 193 31.37 -19.73 -22.39
C ILE A 193 30.61 -19.21 -23.61
N ASN A 194 29.31 -19.53 -23.73
CA ASN A 194 28.48 -19.03 -24.85
C ASN A 194 28.37 -17.50 -24.85
N ILE A 195 28.27 -16.85 -23.68
CA ILE A 195 28.31 -15.37 -23.58
C ILE A 195 29.66 -14.85 -24.04
N TRP A 196 30.76 -15.45 -23.57
CA TRP A 196 32.11 -15.06 -23.99
C TRP A 196 32.30 -15.17 -25.51
N GLU A 197 31.94 -16.31 -26.11
CA GLU A 197 32.01 -16.51 -27.57
C GLU A 197 31.09 -15.57 -28.36
N TRP A 198 30.02 -15.06 -27.76
CA TRP A 198 29.16 -14.04 -28.35
C TRP A 198 29.83 -12.67 -28.31
N LEU A 199 30.45 -12.29 -27.18
CA LEU A 199 31.24 -11.06 -27.06
C LEU A 199 32.43 -11.07 -28.03
N ASP A 200 33.21 -12.14 -28.11
CA ASP A 200 34.33 -12.26 -29.07
C ASP A 200 33.87 -12.09 -30.54
N LYS A 201 32.64 -12.49 -30.90
CA LYS A 201 32.07 -12.26 -32.25
C LYS A 201 31.57 -10.82 -32.47
N LEU A 202 31.36 -10.06 -31.39
CA LEU A 202 31.03 -8.63 -31.44
C LEU A 202 32.29 -7.76 -31.51
N ASP A 203 33.45 -8.24 -31.05
CA ASP A 203 34.74 -7.53 -31.24
C ASP A 203 35.05 -7.28 -32.72
N ASP A 204 34.77 -8.25 -33.58
CA ASP A 204 34.93 -8.16 -35.05
C ASP A 204 33.92 -7.20 -35.71
N LYS A 205 33.01 -6.60 -34.92
CA LYS A 205 31.95 -5.70 -35.40
C LYS A 205 32.22 -4.29 -34.90
N ASN A 206 32.27 -3.36 -35.85
CA ASN A 206 32.43 -1.93 -35.59
C ASN A 206 31.15 -1.28 -35.03
N GLU A 207 30.57 -1.84 -33.96
CA GLU A 207 29.44 -1.28 -33.20
C GLU A 207 30.00 -0.35 -32.10
N PRO A 208 29.99 0.98 -32.27
CA PRO A 208 30.82 1.87 -31.44
C PRO A 208 30.43 1.84 -29.95
N THR A 209 29.13 1.77 -29.66
CA THR A 209 28.60 1.68 -28.31
C THR A 209 29.05 0.41 -27.59
N TYR A 210 29.11 -0.73 -28.30
CA TYR A 210 29.62 -1.98 -27.76
C TYR A 210 31.12 -1.90 -27.48
N LEU A 211 31.91 -1.43 -28.47
CA LEU A 211 33.36 -1.36 -28.35
C LEU A 211 33.82 -0.45 -27.20
N ALA A 212 33.08 0.62 -26.92
CA ALA A 212 33.35 1.54 -25.80
C ALA A 212 33.15 0.92 -24.40
N ILE A 213 32.39 -0.17 -24.28
CA ILE A 213 32.08 -0.84 -22.99
C ILE A 213 32.58 -2.29 -22.92
N ARG A 214 33.20 -2.79 -24.00
CA ARG A 214 33.61 -4.19 -24.20
C ARG A 214 34.38 -4.74 -23.01
N ASP A 215 35.38 -4.02 -22.52
CA ASP A 215 36.32 -4.55 -21.52
C ASP A 215 35.66 -4.63 -20.13
N GLY A 216 34.75 -3.71 -19.81
CA GLY A 216 33.86 -3.82 -18.64
C GLY A 216 32.91 -5.04 -18.71
N LEU A 217 32.29 -5.30 -19.87
CA LEU A 217 31.47 -6.50 -20.07
C LEU A 217 32.30 -7.79 -19.95
N LYS A 218 33.46 -7.84 -20.60
CA LYS A 218 34.38 -8.99 -20.54
C LYS A 218 34.90 -9.25 -19.13
N HIS A 219 35.22 -8.19 -18.36
CA HIS A 219 35.57 -8.31 -16.94
C HIS A 219 34.48 -9.05 -16.15
N ILE A 220 33.21 -8.65 -16.25
CA ILE A 220 32.11 -9.30 -15.50
C ILE A 220 31.97 -10.78 -15.88
N VAL A 221 32.03 -11.13 -17.18
CA VAL A 221 31.91 -12.54 -17.61
C VAL A 221 33.09 -13.37 -17.10
N MET A 222 34.33 -12.89 -17.23
CA MET A 222 35.53 -13.58 -16.73
C MET A 222 35.50 -13.72 -15.21
N SER A 223 35.14 -12.65 -14.50
CA SER A 223 35.00 -12.64 -13.04
C SER A 223 33.94 -13.64 -12.57
N THR A 224 32.78 -13.67 -13.22
CA THR A 224 31.72 -14.66 -12.94
C THR A 224 32.20 -16.10 -13.22
N LEU A 225 32.96 -16.30 -14.30
CA LEU A 225 33.52 -17.59 -14.67
C LEU A 225 34.63 -18.05 -13.72
N CYS A 226 35.45 -17.16 -13.17
CA CYS A 226 36.42 -17.49 -12.11
C CYS A 226 35.74 -18.13 -10.89
N HIS A 227 34.63 -17.54 -10.40
CA HIS A 227 33.84 -18.13 -9.31
C HIS A 227 33.29 -19.53 -9.64
N VAL A 228 32.86 -19.77 -10.89
CA VAL A 228 32.40 -21.09 -11.34
C VAL A 228 33.56 -22.09 -11.44
N LEU A 229 34.68 -21.68 -12.06
CA LEU A 229 35.88 -22.50 -12.22
C LEU A 229 36.55 -22.82 -10.88
N PHE A 230 36.44 -21.99 -9.86
CA PHE A 230 36.96 -22.29 -8.52
C PHE A 230 36.41 -23.59 -7.94
N ASN A 231 35.15 -23.91 -8.27
CA ASN A 231 34.47 -25.15 -7.88
C ASN A 231 34.70 -26.32 -8.86
N MET A 232 34.97 -26.05 -10.14
CA MET A 232 35.16 -27.10 -11.16
C MET A 232 36.63 -27.49 -11.38
N ASN A 233 37.50 -26.50 -11.58
CA ASN A 233 38.89 -26.66 -11.97
C ASN A 233 39.74 -25.47 -11.49
N ARG A 234 40.38 -25.63 -10.32
CA ARG A 234 41.22 -24.59 -9.71
C ARG A 234 42.43 -24.18 -10.55
N VAL A 235 42.92 -25.02 -11.46
CA VAL A 235 44.05 -24.67 -12.35
C VAL A 235 43.59 -23.66 -13.42
N GLN A 236 42.43 -23.91 -14.03
CA GLN A 236 41.84 -22.97 -14.99
C GLN A 236 41.34 -21.69 -14.29
N CYS A 237 40.85 -21.80 -13.06
CA CYS A 237 40.53 -20.63 -12.23
C CYS A 237 41.76 -19.73 -11.99
N GLN A 238 42.91 -20.30 -11.65
CA GLN A 238 44.18 -19.57 -11.50
C GLN A 238 44.54 -18.84 -12.81
N GLN A 239 44.56 -19.59 -13.91
CA GLN A 239 44.93 -19.06 -15.22
C GLN A 239 43.99 -17.95 -15.70
N LEU A 240 42.68 -18.07 -15.44
CA LEU A 240 41.73 -17.02 -15.80
C LEU A 240 41.88 -15.80 -14.90
N PHE A 241 42.08 -15.99 -13.59
CA PHE A 241 42.27 -14.90 -12.62
C PHE A 241 43.49 -14.04 -12.97
N GLU A 242 44.62 -14.67 -13.31
CA GLU A 242 45.85 -13.99 -13.75
C GLU A 242 45.68 -13.20 -15.07
N MET A 243 44.61 -13.45 -15.83
CA MET A 243 44.31 -12.74 -17.09
C MET A 243 43.22 -11.66 -16.95
N ILE A 244 42.58 -11.51 -15.79
CA ILE A 244 41.57 -10.46 -15.57
C ILE A 244 42.28 -9.15 -15.23
N THR A 245 42.04 -8.10 -16.03
CA THR A 245 42.36 -6.73 -15.63
C THR A 245 41.58 -6.38 -14.36
N ARG A 246 42.29 -6.03 -13.28
CA ARG A 246 41.67 -5.60 -12.01
C ARG A 246 40.76 -4.40 -12.22
N PHE A 247 39.73 -4.29 -11.38
CA PHE A 247 38.71 -3.25 -11.50
C PHE A 247 39.31 -1.84 -11.51
N ASN A 248 40.21 -1.54 -10.56
CA ASN A 248 40.88 -0.25 -10.45
C ASN A 248 41.78 0.11 -11.65
N ASN A 249 42.22 -0.88 -12.41
CA ASN A 249 43.05 -0.71 -13.61
C ASN A 249 42.24 -0.62 -14.92
N LEU A 250 40.90 -0.68 -14.85
CA LEU A 250 40.03 -0.46 -16.00
C LEU A 250 39.83 1.04 -16.26
N ASP A 251 39.67 1.39 -17.54
CA ASP A 251 39.30 2.75 -17.96
C ASP A 251 37.93 3.18 -17.38
N SER A 252 37.65 4.49 -17.41
CA SER A 252 36.43 5.01 -16.79
C SER A 252 35.15 4.49 -17.46
N LYS A 253 35.14 4.25 -18.78
CA LYS A 253 33.95 3.73 -19.49
C LYS A 253 33.70 2.27 -19.16
N SER A 254 34.75 1.46 -19.06
CA SER A 254 34.64 0.08 -18.56
C SER A 254 34.16 0.02 -17.11
N ARG A 255 34.63 0.91 -16.22
CA ARG A 255 34.13 1.00 -14.83
C ARG A 255 32.70 1.55 -14.75
N ALA A 256 32.32 2.48 -15.62
CA ALA A 256 30.94 2.96 -15.76
C ALA A 256 30.01 1.81 -16.18
N ALA A 257 30.41 1.03 -17.19
CA ALA A 257 29.68 -0.14 -17.66
C ALA A 257 29.49 -1.20 -16.56
N ILE A 258 30.50 -1.43 -15.71
CA ILE A 258 30.37 -2.38 -14.59
C ILE A 258 29.32 -1.91 -13.58
N ASN A 259 29.35 -0.64 -13.19
CA ASN A 259 28.35 -0.07 -12.29
C ASN A 259 26.95 -0.05 -12.90
N ALA A 260 26.83 0.27 -14.19
CA ALA A 260 25.57 0.23 -14.93
C ALA A 260 24.96 -1.18 -15.03
N ILE A 261 25.78 -2.22 -15.26
CA ILE A 261 25.30 -3.62 -15.21
C ILE A 261 24.91 -4.00 -13.79
N ARG A 262 25.65 -3.56 -12.75
CA ARG A 262 25.26 -3.77 -11.34
C ARG A 262 23.88 -3.18 -11.07
N THR A 263 23.63 -1.94 -11.49
CA THR A 263 22.31 -1.28 -11.43
C THR A 263 21.21 -2.13 -12.06
N ALA A 264 21.39 -2.55 -13.32
CA ALA A 264 20.38 -3.32 -14.04
C ALA A 264 20.13 -4.70 -13.41
N VAL A 265 21.18 -5.35 -12.90
CA VAL A 265 21.07 -6.61 -12.15
C VAL A 265 20.35 -6.42 -10.82
N CYS A 266 20.58 -5.33 -10.07
CA CYS A 266 19.83 -5.01 -8.86
C CYS A 266 18.33 -4.83 -9.16
N ILE A 267 17.98 -4.16 -10.27
CA ILE A 267 16.58 -3.98 -10.70
C ILE A 267 15.92 -5.34 -11.02
N ASP A 268 16.60 -6.22 -11.75
CA ASP A 268 16.10 -7.57 -12.08
C ASP A 268 16.02 -8.52 -10.87
N ILE A 269 16.88 -8.31 -9.86
CA ILE A 269 16.90 -9.08 -8.62
C ILE A 269 15.77 -8.63 -7.69
N GLY A 270 15.63 -7.32 -7.47
CA GLY A 270 14.64 -6.71 -6.58
C GLY A 270 14.94 -6.91 -5.09
N GLY A 271 13.99 -6.54 -4.23
CA GLY A 271 14.17 -6.63 -2.77
C GLY A 271 15.17 -5.63 -2.23
N GLN A 272 15.98 -6.02 -1.22
CA GLN A 272 16.89 -5.10 -0.55
C GLN A 272 17.94 -4.46 -1.48
N SER A 273 18.28 -5.13 -2.59
CA SER A 273 19.18 -4.58 -3.63
C SER A 273 18.72 -3.23 -4.24
N LEU A 274 17.43 -2.88 -4.09
CA LEU A 274 16.87 -1.60 -4.51
C LEU A 274 17.15 -0.45 -3.52
N GLN A 275 17.72 -0.70 -2.33
CA GLN A 275 18.09 0.36 -1.38
C GLN A 275 19.20 1.25 -1.96
N ASN A 276 20.27 0.65 -2.52
CA ASN A 276 21.47 1.38 -2.96
C ASN A 276 21.59 1.49 -4.50
N VAL A 277 20.58 1.02 -5.25
CA VAL A 277 20.61 0.90 -6.73
C VAL A 277 20.86 2.23 -7.47
N VAL A 278 20.42 3.36 -6.91
CA VAL A 278 20.66 4.69 -7.48
C VAL A 278 22.12 5.10 -7.39
N GLN A 279 22.86 4.67 -6.37
CA GLN A 279 24.27 5.04 -6.21
C GLN A 279 25.10 4.49 -7.37
N TYR A 280 25.00 3.18 -7.64
CA TYR A 280 25.71 2.55 -8.76
C TYR A 280 25.35 3.19 -10.12
N ALA A 281 24.10 3.64 -10.29
CA ALA A 281 23.70 4.35 -11.49
C ALA A 281 24.30 5.76 -11.60
N LYS A 282 24.41 6.50 -10.48
CA LYS A 282 25.08 7.80 -10.42
C LYS A 282 26.58 7.65 -10.71
N THR A 283 27.27 6.70 -10.08
CA THR A 283 28.69 6.41 -10.33
C THR A 283 28.94 6.08 -11.80
N ALA A 284 28.02 5.39 -12.49
CA ALA A 284 28.14 5.14 -13.93
C ALA A 284 28.04 6.43 -14.77
N CYS A 285 27.09 7.32 -14.47
CA CYS A 285 27.00 8.64 -15.12
C CYS A 285 28.18 9.55 -14.81
N GLU A 286 28.75 9.50 -13.60
CA GLU A 286 29.91 10.31 -13.21
C GLU A 286 31.21 9.86 -13.90
N LEU A 287 31.37 8.56 -14.15
CA LEU A 287 32.55 7.99 -14.83
C LEU A 287 32.51 8.15 -16.36
N ASP A 288 31.32 8.27 -16.96
CA ASP A 288 31.10 8.32 -18.42
C ASP A 288 29.80 9.09 -18.78
N PRO A 289 29.76 10.43 -18.57
CA PRO A 289 28.52 11.22 -18.64
C PRO A 289 27.89 11.29 -20.04
N ASP A 290 28.68 11.12 -21.09
CA ASP A 290 28.24 11.21 -22.48
C ASP A 290 27.41 9.99 -22.94
N THR A 291 27.44 8.88 -22.19
CA THR A 291 26.71 7.66 -22.56
C THR A 291 25.24 7.76 -22.14
N MET A 292 24.38 7.95 -23.13
CA MET A 292 22.91 8.00 -23.02
C MET A 292 22.30 6.85 -22.20
N GLN A 293 22.86 5.64 -22.28
CA GLN A 293 22.35 4.46 -21.59
C GLN A 293 22.46 4.55 -20.06
N TRP A 294 23.48 5.24 -19.53
CA TRP A 294 23.66 5.36 -18.07
C TRP A 294 22.59 6.28 -17.48
N ASN A 295 22.28 7.38 -18.17
CA ASN A 295 21.18 8.29 -17.82
C ASN A 295 19.80 7.57 -17.86
N TYR A 296 19.60 6.65 -18.82
CA TYR A 296 18.41 5.79 -18.86
C TYR A 296 18.32 4.85 -17.65
N PHE A 297 19.41 4.15 -17.32
CA PHE A 297 19.44 3.28 -16.14
C PHE A 297 19.33 4.06 -14.82
N LEU A 298 19.83 5.29 -14.74
CA LEU A 298 19.67 6.18 -13.58
C LEU A 298 18.20 6.53 -13.35
N SER A 299 17.47 6.91 -14.39
CA SER A 299 16.04 7.20 -14.31
C SER A 299 15.24 5.97 -13.80
N ILE A 300 15.49 4.79 -14.37
CA ILE A 300 14.86 3.53 -13.94
C ILE A 300 15.23 3.18 -12.50
N ALA A 301 16.49 3.33 -12.11
CA ALA A 301 16.97 3.07 -10.76
C ALA A 301 16.26 3.98 -9.73
N MET A 302 16.11 5.26 -10.03
CA MET A 302 15.38 6.21 -9.19
C MET A 302 13.91 5.80 -9.03
N THR A 303 13.23 5.44 -10.12
CA THR A 303 11.85 4.96 -10.05
C THR A 303 11.72 3.66 -9.25
N ALA A 304 12.64 2.71 -9.44
CA ALA A 304 12.63 1.43 -8.73
C ALA A 304 12.89 1.61 -7.23
N GLN A 305 13.88 2.42 -6.85
CA GLN A 305 14.17 2.77 -5.46
C GLN A 305 12.98 3.52 -4.84
N ARG A 306 12.37 4.48 -5.53
CA ARG A 306 11.19 5.22 -5.04
C ARG A 306 10.01 4.29 -4.76
N GLN A 307 9.67 3.42 -5.71
CA GLN A 307 8.57 2.45 -5.55
C GLN A 307 8.84 1.46 -4.41
N TYR A 308 10.11 1.07 -4.20
CA TYR A 308 10.53 0.19 -3.12
C TYR A 308 10.55 0.86 -1.73
N LEU A 309 11.08 2.08 -1.61
CA LEU A 309 11.22 2.78 -0.34
C LEU A 309 9.87 3.28 0.19
N ASN A 310 9.05 3.86 -0.69
CA ASN A 310 7.74 4.43 -0.35
C ASN A 310 6.64 3.38 -0.58
N THR A 311 5.84 3.57 -1.64
CA THR A 311 4.91 2.60 -2.20
C THR A 311 4.83 2.83 -3.72
N ASN A 312 4.13 1.95 -4.45
CA ASN A 312 3.79 2.19 -5.86
C ASN A 312 2.95 3.47 -6.06
N ILE A 313 2.22 3.93 -5.04
CA ILE A 313 1.44 5.17 -5.04
C ILE A 313 2.35 6.34 -4.60
N SER A 314 3.29 6.72 -5.47
CA SER A 314 4.23 7.81 -5.22
C SER A 314 4.47 8.64 -6.48
N CYS A 315 4.63 9.95 -6.32
CA CYS A 315 4.91 10.85 -7.44
C CYS A 315 6.34 10.63 -7.96
N PRO A 316 6.57 10.54 -9.28
CA PRO A 316 7.91 10.66 -9.84
C PRO A 316 8.55 12.01 -9.50
N THR A 317 9.84 11.99 -9.14
CA THR A 317 10.63 13.19 -8.87
C THR A 317 10.97 13.93 -10.17
N ASN A 318 11.45 15.18 -10.07
CA ASN A 318 11.98 15.87 -11.24
C ASN A 318 13.29 15.22 -11.72
N GLU A 319 14.15 14.75 -10.80
CA GLU A 319 15.41 14.05 -11.14
C GLU A 319 15.18 12.79 -12.00
N GLU A 320 14.09 12.05 -11.77
CA GLU A 320 13.67 10.93 -12.64
C GLU A 320 13.42 11.42 -14.08
N PHE A 321 12.71 12.54 -14.24
CA PHE A 321 12.41 13.14 -15.54
C PHE A 321 13.66 13.73 -16.21
N ASP A 322 14.49 14.44 -15.45
CA ASP A 322 15.70 15.10 -15.96
C ASP A 322 16.70 14.05 -16.47
N SER A 323 16.86 12.93 -15.75
CA SER A 323 17.70 11.80 -16.17
C SER A 323 17.22 11.17 -17.47
N ILE A 324 15.91 10.95 -17.66
CA ILE A 324 15.39 10.40 -18.92
C ILE A 324 15.39 11.43 -20.06
N GLN A 325 15.22 12.73 -19.78
CA GLN A 325 15.41 13.76 -20.80
C GLN A 325 16.88 13.81 -21.26
N GLN A 326 17.84 13.72 -20.34
CA GLN A 326 19.26 13.68 -20.69
C GLN A 326 19.61 12.47 -21.56
N ALA A 327 19.06 11.29 -21.25
CA ALA A 327 19.21 10.10 -22.09
C ALA A 327 18.64 10.28 -23.52
N ILE A 328 17.52 11.02 -23.66
CA ILE A 328 16.91 11.33 -24.96
C ILE A 328 17.74 12.38 -25.72
N ILE A 329 18.22 13.43 -25.04
CA ILE A 329 19.04 14.51 -25.64
C ILE A 329 20.39 13.97 -26.15
N LEU A 330 20.99 13.01 -25.44
CA LEU A 330 22.22 12.32 -25.84
C LEU A 330 21.99 11.25 -26.94
N SER A 331 20.73 10.98 -27.33
CA SER A 331 20.41 9.98 -28.35
C SER A 331 20.24 10.65 -29.72
N ASN A 332 21.07 10.22 -30.69
CA ASN A 332 20.99 10.72 -32.07
C ASN A 332 19.71 10.29 -32.81
N GLU A 333 19.04 9.24 -32.33
CA GLU A 333 17.84 8.65 -32.94
C GLU A 333 16.75 8.39 -31.88
N PRO A 334 15.46 8.38 -32.24
CA PRO A 334 14.38 8.09 -31.30
C PRO A 334 14.47 6.68 -30.70
N ASN A 335 14.91 6.56 -29.45
CA ASN A 335 15.00 5.28 -28.76
C ASN A 335 13.63 4.88 -28.14
N PRO A 336 13.00 3.76 -28.55
CA PRO A 336 11.68 3.38 -28.07
C PRO A 336 11.66 3.03 -26.58
N TYR A 337 12.76 2.52 -26.01
CA TYR A 337 12.85 2.23 -24.58
C TYR A 337 12.87 3.51 -23.74
N PHE A 338 13.55 4.54 -24.21
CA PHE A 338 13.66 5.81 -23.51
C PHE A 338 12.32 6.55 -23.54
N ASN A 339 11.68 6.60 -24.72
CA ASN A 339 10.35 7.15 -24.90
C ASN A 339 9.28 6.39 -24.09
N PHE A 340 9.36 5.04 -24.03
CA PHE A 340 8.49 4.24 -23.19
C PHE A 340 8.65 4.56 -21.70
N HIS A 341 9.88 4.69 -21.20
CA HIS A 341 10.10 5.04 -19.80
C HIS A 341 9.61 6.46 -19.47
N ARG A 342 9.86 7.44 -20.35
CA ARG A 342 9.30 8.80 -20.24
C ARG A 342 7.76 8.79 -20.19
N MET A 343 7.11 8.07 -21.10
CA MET A 343 5.64 7.89 -21.12
C MET A 343 5.13 7.24 -19.83
N HIS A 344 5.85 6.24 -19.33
CA HIS A 344 5.54 5.56 -18.07
C HIS A 344 5.62 6.51 -16.85
N LEU A 345 6.66 7.35 -16.76
CA LEU A 345 6.77 8.38 -15.72
C LEU A 345 5.65 9.41 -15.82
N MET A 346 5.31 9.88 -17.03
CA MET A 346 4.19 10.80 -17.25
C MET A 346 2.86 10.18 -16.78
N THR A 347 2.60 8.93 -17.15
CA THR A 347 1.40 8.19 -16.72
C THR A 347 1.32 8.08 -15.19
N ASN A 348 2.42 7.71 -14.54
CA ASN A 348 2.50 7.59 -13.09
C ASN A 348 2.22 8.95 -12.39
N LYS A 349 2.79 10.05 -12.90
CA LYS A 349 2.55 11.42 -12.40
C LYS A 349 1.10 11.86 -12.56
N ILE A 350 0.47 11.60 -13.72
CA ILE A 350 -0.94 11.92 -13.98
C ILE A 350 -1.84 11.17 -12.98
N LEU A 351 -1.64 9.85 -12.83
CA LEU A 351 -2.40 9.02 -11.90
C LEU A 351 -2.22 9.45 -10.44
N TYR A 352 -0.99 9.78 -10.02
CA TYR A 352 -0.72 10.24 -8.66
C TYR A 352 -1.48 11.51 -8.32
N HIS A 353 -1.46 12.50 -9.22
CA HIS A 353 -2.21 13.74 -9.03
C HIS A 353 -3.73 13.51 -9.00
N TYR A 354 -4.25 12.64 -9.88
CA TYR A 354 -5.66 12.26 -9.86
C TYR A 354 -6.05 11.59 -8.54
N HIS A 355 -5.31 10.55 -8.14
CA HIS A 355 -5.57 9.76 -6.93
C HIS A 355 -5.56 10.62 -5.66
N ILE A 356 -4.66 11.62 -5.57
CA ILE A 356 -4.65 12.55 -4.44
C ILE A 356 -5.82 13.55 -4.50
N ASP A 357 -6.18 14.05 -5.68
CA ASP A 357 -7.29 14.99 -5.81
C ASP A 357 -8.65 14.34 -5.50
N ASP A 358 -8.90 13.10 -5.95
CA ASP A 358 -10.11 12.33 -5.63
C ASP A 358 -10.22 12.07 -4.12
N ASN A 359 -9.15 11.58 -3.49
CA ASN A 359 -9.12 11.35 -2.04
C ASN A 359 -9.28 12.64 -1.21
N ARG A 360 -8.97 13.80 -1.77
CA ARG A 360 -9.12 15.11 -1.09
C ARG A 360 -10.44 15.81 -1.35
N ARG A 361 -11.29 15.34 -2.29
CA ARG A 361 -12.53 16.03 -2.68
C ARG A 361 -13.70 15.08 -2.95
N LYS A 362 -14.48 14.79 -1.91
CA LYS A 362 -15.87 14.30 -2.05
C LYS A 362 -16.87 15.41 -2.46
N SER A 363 -16.40 16.60 -2.85
CA SER A 363 -17.26 17.73 -3.21
C SER A 363 -16.65 18.54 -4.37
N ILE A 364 -17.50 18.84 -5.36
CA ILE A 364 -17.23 19.61 -6.59
C ILE A 364 -16.28 18.91 -7.58
N ARG A 365 -16.88 18.10 -8.49
CA ARG A 365 -16.28 17.83 -9.81
C ARG A 365 -16.16 19.16 -10.56
N ASN A 366 -14.93 19.62 -10.76
CA ASN A 366 -14.66 20.80 -11.57
C ASN A 366 -14.41 20.33 -13.01
N GLU A 367 -15.33 20.59 -13.93
CA GLU A 367 -15.32 20.07 -15.31
C GLU A 367 -13.98 20.37 -16.03
N ASN A 368 -13.45 21.58 -15.85
CA ASN A 368 -12.15 22.01 -16.37
C ASN A 368 -10.96 21.13 -15.92
N LYS A 369 -11.06 20.45 -14.75
CA LYS A 369 -10.05 19.46 -14.35
C LYS A 369 -10.22 18.15 -15.11
N LEU A 370 -11.45 17.66 -15.24
CA LEU A 370 -11.74 16.39 -15.92
C LEU A 370 -11.33 16.44 -17.39
N GLU A 371 -11.62 17.54 -18.08
CA GLU A 371 -11.15 17.77 -19.46
C GLU A 371 -9.62 17.74 -19.57
N LYS A 372 -8.91 18.39 -18.62
CA LYS A 372 -7.45 18.34 -18.57
C LYS A 372 -6.95 16.90 -18.42
N ILE A 373 -7.55 16.11 -17.54
CA ILE A 373 -7.16 14.70 -17.32
C ILE A 373 -7.44 13.85 -18.57
N LYS A 374 -8.60 14.01 -19.23
CA LYS A 374 -8.91 13.36 -20.51
C LYS A 374 -7.85 13.73 -21.57
N LYS A 375 -7.43 14.99 -21.64
CA LYS A 375 -6.37 15.47 -22.54
C LYS A 375 -4.99 14.92 -22.19
N ASP A 376 -4.64 14.84 -20.91
CA ASP A 376 -3.38 14.28 -20.44
C ASP A 376 -3.28 12.78 -20.81
N PHE A 377 -4.36 12.01 -20.66
CA PHE A 377 -4.39 10.62 -21.15
C PHE A 377 -4.41 10.50 -22.68
N LEU A 378 -5.01 11.44 -23.42
CA LEU A 378 -4.90 11.47 -24.87
C LEU A 378 -3.44 11.66 -25.33
N ASN A 379 -2.68 12.53 -24.66
CA ASN A 379 -1.24 12.68 -24.91
C ASN A 379 -0.46 11.37 -24.65
N ILE A 380 -0.82 10.60 -23.61
CA ILE A 380 -0.22 9.27 -23.37
C ILE A 380 -0.52 8.30 -24.51
N LYS A 381 -1.73 8.32 -25.09
CA LYS A 381 -2.11 7.48 -26.23
C LYS A 381 -1.29 7.81 -27.49
N GLU A 382 -1.08 9.09 -27.79
CA GLU A 382 -0.22 9.49 -28.91
C GLU A 382 1.24 9.08 -28.68
N LEU A 383 1.79 9.27 -27.46
CA LEU A 383 3.13 8.76 -27.13
C LEU A 383 3.26 7.24 -27.33
N ILE A 384 2.22 6.46 -26.99
CA ILE A 384 2.20 5.00 -27.24
C ILE A 384 2.22 4.70 -28.74
N LYS A 385 1.46 5.44 -29.57
CA LYS A 385 1.48 5.30 -31.03
C LYS A 385 2.85 5.67 -31.61
N GLU A 386 3.46 6.76 -31.15
CA GLU A 386 4.82 7.18 -31.55
C GLU A 386 5.84 6.07 -31.26
N ILE A 387 5.84 5.50 -30.04
CA ILE A 387 6.76 4.40 -29.67
C ILE A 387 6.56 3.16 -30.55
N VAL A 388 5.31 2.80 -30.88
CA VAL A 388 5.05 1.65 -31.77
C VAL A 388 5.44 1.97 -33.23
N SER A 389 5.33 3.24 -33.64
CA SER A 389 5.68 3.72 -34.98
C SER A 389 7.19 3.84 -35.21
N THR A 390 8.03 3.82 -34.16
CA THR A 390 9.49 3.65 -34.31
C THR A 390 9.92 2.19 -34.49
N GLU A 391 8.98 1.29 -34.78
CA GLU A 391 9.17 -0.15 -35.05
C GLU A 391 10.14 -0.85 -34.06
N PRO A 392 9.82 -0.93 -32.76
CA PRO A 392 10.75 -1.45 -31.75
C PRO A 392 11.15 -2.90 -32.01
N GLU A 393 12.45 -3.20 -31.93
CA GLU A 393 12.98 -4.56 -32.17
C GLU A 393 12.60 -5.60 -31.10
N ASP A 394 12.14 -5.18 -29.91
CA ASP A 394 11.74 -6.10 -28.83
C ASP A 394 10.22 -6.30 -28.79
N PRO A 395 9.70 -7.52 -29.07
CA PRO A 395 8.27 -7.81 -28.96
C PRO A 395 7.76 -7.63 -27.52
N HIS A 396 8.61 -7.76 -26.50
CA HIS A 396 8.19 -7.53 -25.13
C HIS A 396 7.95 -6.05 -24.82
N LEU A 397 8.66 -5.12 -25.47
CA LEU A 397 8.37 -3.69 -25.41
C LEU A 397 7.03 -3.37 -26.10
N VAL A 398 6.75 -3.98 -27.25
CA VAL A 398 5.45 -3.82 -27.94
C VAL A 398 4.29 -4.35 -27.07
N VAL A 399 4.46 -5.49 -26.37
CA VAL A 399 3.46 -5.95 -25.38
C VAL A 399 3.33 -4.99 -24.20
N LYS A 400 4.43 -4.36 -23.72
CA LYS A 400 4.36 -3.32 -22.68
C LYS A 400 3.54 -2.11 -23.15
N CYS A 401 3.69 -1.67 -24.41
CA CYS A 401 2.87 -0.59 -25.00
C CYS A 401 1.38 -0.94 -25.01
N ALA A 402 1.01 -2.14 -25.47
CA ALA A 402 -0.38 -2.62 -25.43
C ALA A 402 -0.92 -2.69 -23.99
N LYS A 403 -0.14 -3.22 -23.04
CA LYS A 403 -0.51 -3.25 -21.62
C LYS A 403 -0.76 -1.83 -21.10
N SER A 404 0.16 -0.89 -21.34
CA SER A 404 0.01 0.50 -20.90
C SER A 404 -1.29 1.11 -21.39
N LEU A 405 -1.63 0.95 -22.67
CA LEU A 405 -2.89 1.41 -23.26
C LEU A 405 -4.12 0.78 -22.58
N MET A 406 -4.13 -0.55 -22.42
CA MET A 406 -5.19 -1.29 -21.73
C MET A 406 -5.29 -1.00 -20.22
N THR A 407 -4.33 -0.31 -19.62
CA THR A 407 -4.36 0.07 -18.19
C THR A 407 -4.68 1.55 -17.96
N LEU A 408 -5.01 2.31 -19.00
CA LEU A 408 -5.41 3.72 -18.85
C LEU A 408 -6.82 3.82 -18.24
N PRO A 409 -7.06 4.71 -17.25
CA PRO A 409 -8.38 4.95 -16.66
C PRO A 409 -9.49 5.46 -17.61
N TYR A 410 -9.18 5.68 -18.88
CA TYR A 410 -10.09 6.22 -19.90
C TYR A 410 -9.82 5.51 -21.24
N LEU A 411 -10.47 4.35 -21.41
CA LEU A 411 -10.43 3.52 -22.61
C LEU A 411 -11.68 3.74 -23.46
N THR A 412 -11.51 3.81 -24.77
CA THR A 412 -12.56 3.76 -25.79
C THR A 412 -12.49 2.44 -26.56
N GLU A 413 -13.51 2.16 -27.39
CA GLU A 413 -13.49 1.02 -28.31
C GLU A 413 -12.30 1.09 -29.29
N ASP A 414 -11.96 2.29 -29.78
CA ASP A 414 -10.79 2.55 -30.61
C ASP A 414 -9.47 2.19 -29.92
N ASP A 415 -9.34 2.45 -28.61
CA ASP A 415 -8.14 2.08 -27.85
C ASP A 415 -8.00 0.55 -27.71
N ILE A 416 -9.12 -0.16 -27.62
CA ILE A 416 -9.13 -1.63 -27.57
C ILE A 416 -8.79 -2.21 -28.94
N PHE A 417 -9.33 -1.63 -30.01
CA PHE A 417 -8.95 -1.97 -31.37
C PHE A 417 -7.46 -1.72 -31.62
N LEU A 418 -6.92 -0.57 -31.22
CA LEU A 418 -5.49 -0.26 -31.25
C LEU A 418 -4.67 -1.24 -30.39
N SER A 419 -5.15 -1.60 -29.20
CA SER A 419 -4.50 -2.60 -28.34
C SER A 419 -4.42 -3.96 -29.02
N LYS A 420 -5.49 -4.40 -29.72
CA LYS A 420 -5.50 -5.63 -30.55
C LYS A 420 -4.50 -5.55 -31.71
N GLN A 421 -4.35 -4.39 -32.36
CA GLN A 421 -3.34 -4.19 -33.40
C GLN A 421 -1.91 -4.30 -32.84
N ILE A 422 -1.61 -3.61 -31.73
CA ILE A 422 -0.28 -3.64 -31.09
C ILE A 422 0.07 -5.06 -30.62
N ILE A 423 -0.89 -5.79 -30.03
CA ILE A 423 -0.71 -7.21 -29.66
C ILE A 423 -0.41 -8.06 -30.92
N SER A 424 -1.10 -7.81 -32.03
CA SER A 424 -0.88 -8.54 -33.28
C SER A 424 0.53 -8.30 -33.86
N ILE A 425 1.04 -7.07 -33.77
CA ILE A 425 2.43 -6.73 -34.13
C ILE A 425 3.41 -7.57 -33.28
N ALA A 426 3.26 -7.55 -31.95
CA ALA A 426 4.14 -8.28 -31.04
C ALA A 426 4.17 -9.80 -31.29
N VAL A 427 3.03 -10.41 -31.61
CA VAL A 427 2.97 -11.85 -31.93
C VAL A 427 3.57 -12.13 -33.31
N ASN A 428 3.38 -11.26 -34.30
CA ASN A 428 4.01 -11.44 -35.62
C ASN A 428 5.54 -11.39 -35.54
N MET A 429 6.11 -10.54 -34.68
CA MET A 429 7.55 -10.45 -34.43
C MET A 429 8.15 -11.72 -33.82
N ALA A 430 7.46 -12.37 -32.88
CA ALA A 430 7.99 -13.50 -32.12
C ALA A 430 6.95 -14.60 -31.85
N SER A 431 6.31 -15.08 -32.92
CA SER A 431 5.17 -16.00 -32.84
C SER A 431 5.44 -17.35 -32.16
N HIS A 432 6.70 -17.75 -32.03
CA HIS A 432 7.13 -18.98 -31.35
C HIS A 432 7.67 -18.75 -29.92
N ASP A 433 7.68 -17.50 -29.42
CA ASP A 433 8.09 -17.24 -28.04
C ASP A 433 6.90 -17.25 -27.08
N PHE A 434 6.78 -18.34 -26.34
CA PHE A 434 5.71 -18.54 -25.37
C PHE A 434 5.66 -17.46 -24.29
N THR A 435 6.77 -16.79 -23.96
CA THR A 435 6.72 -15.70 -22.95
C THR A 435 6.07 -14.43 -23.49
N VAL A 436 6.14 -14.17 -24.80
CA VAL A 436 5.41 -13.05 -25.44
C VAL A 436 3.91 -13.31 -25.33
N ILE A 437 3.47 -14.51 -25.72
CA ILE A 437 2.09 -14.99 -25.55
C ILE A 437 1.64 -14.91 -24.08
N ARG A 438 2.47 -15.37 -23.14
CA ARG A 438 2.16 -15.33 -21.70
C ARG A 438 2.05 -13.90 -21.16
N LYS A 439 2.87 -12.96 -21.62
CA LYS A 439 2.73 -11.54 -21.24
C LYS A 439 1.47 -10.91 -21.84
N ILE A 440 1.06 -11.31 -23.04
CA ILE A 440 -0.23 -10.90 -23.63
C ILE A 440 -1.40 -11.43 -22.79
N GLN A 441 -1.39 -12.73 -22.44
CA GLN A 441 -2.38 -13.34 -21.55
C GLN A 441 -2.50 -12.58 -20.22
N LYS A 442 -1.39 -12.36 -19.51
CA LYS A 442 -1.35 -11.53 -18.29
C LYS A 442 -1.90 -10.13 -18.51
N SER A 443 -1.62 -9.50 -19.65
CA SER A 443 -2.08 -8.13 -19.93
C SER A 443 -3.59 -8.08 -20.19
N ILE A 444 -4.17 -9.13 -20.80
CA ILE A 444 -5.62 -9.29 -20.96
C ILE A 444 -6.30 -9.61 -19.63
N GLU A 445 -5.67 -10.41 -18.77
CA GLU A 445 -6.14 -10.68 -17.39
C GLU A 445 -6.18 -9.40 -16.56
N ILE A 446 -5.12 -8.58 -16.61
CA ILE A 446 -5.05 -7.25 -15.98
C ILE A 446 -6.18 -6.33 -16.48
N PHE A 447 -6.37 -6.24 -17.80
CA PHE A 447 -7.42 -5.44 -18.41
C PHE A 447 -8.80 -5.87 -17.90
N ARG A 448 -9.08 -7.18 -17.89
CA ARG A 448 -10.32 -7.73 -17.35
C ARG A 448 -10.49 -7.41 -15.86
N GLU A 449 -9.44 -7.53 -15.06
CA GLU A 449 -9.48 -7.20 -13.64
C GLU A 449 -9.84 -5.72 -13.41
N LEU A 450 -9.29 -4.80 -14.21
CA LEU A 450 -9.67 -3.39 -14.21
C LEU A 450 -11.12 -3.18 -14.63
N VAL A 451 -11.55 -3.76 -15.75
CA VAL A 451 -12.94 -3.68 -16.25
C VAL A 451 -13.94 -4.18 -15.21
N TYR A 452 -13.68 -5.32 -14.54
CA TYR A 452 -14.52 -5.78 -13.43
C TYR A 452 -14.52 -4.80 -12.26
N THR A 453 -13.36 -4.24 -11.91
CA THR A 453 -13.26 -3.24 -10.83
C THR A 453 -14.06 -1.97 -11.19
N TYR A 454 -14.04 -1.52 -12.45
CA TYR A 454 -14.85 -0.39 -12.93
C TYR A 454 -16.34 -0.71 -12.93
N LYS A 455 -16.76 -1.90 -13.39
CA LYS A 455 -18.16 -2.35 -13.29
C LYS A 455 -18.63 -2.34 -11.84
N GLU A 456 -17.85 -2.92 -10.92
CA GLU A 456 -18.17 -2.98 -9.49
C GLU A 456 -18.23 -1.57 -8.84
N MET A 457 -17.39 -0.63 -9.28
CA MET A 457 -17.43 0.78 -8.82
C MET A 457 -18.61 1.54 -9.44
N ASN A 458 -18.93 1.35 -10.71
CA ASN A 458 -20.12 1.90 -11.35
C ASN A 458 -21.41 1.30 -10.76
N GLU A 459 -21.43 0.02 -10.39
CA GLU A 459 -22.52 -0.62 -9.65
C GLU A 459 -22.65 -0.06 -8.24
N LYS A 460 -21.54 0.21 -7.53
CA LYS A 460 -21.60 0.86 -6.21
C LYS A 460 -22.03 2.33 -6.32
N GLU A 461 -21.55 3.07 -7.32
CA GLU A 461 -21.93 4.47 -7.56
C GLU A 461 -23.37 4.58 -8.10
N SER A 462 -23.81 3.66 -8.95
CA SER A 462 -25.20 3.60 -9.43
C SER A 462 -26.13 3.08 -8.35
N ASN A 463 -25.74 2.14 -7.50
CA ASN A 463 -26.51 1.79 -6.30
C ASN A 463 -26.59 3.00 -5.37
N LEU A 464 -25.49 3.68 -5.03
CA LEU A 464 -25.51 4.93 -4.26
C LEU A 464 -26.41 6.00 -4.92
N LYS A 465 -26.39 6.15 -6.24
CA LYS A 465 -27.28 7.04 -6.99
C LYS A 465 -28.73 6.55 -7.02
N THR A 466 -29.00 5.25 -7.04
CA THR A 466 -30.35 4.68 -7.08
C THR A 466 -30.99 4.71 -5.71
N THR A 467 -30.22 4.47 -4.64
CA THR A 467 -30.60 4.78 -3.26
C THR A 467 -30.85 6.28 -3.14
N ASN A 468 -29.95 7.15 -3.62
CA ASN A 468 -30.17 8.60 -3.60
C ASN A 468 -31.36 9.07 -4.47
N ILE A 469 -31.71 8.37 -5.56
CA ILE A 469 -32.85 8.71 -6.43
C ILE A 469 -34.16 8.17 -5.83
N GLN A 470 -34.15 6.97 -5.26
CA GLN A 470 -35.29 6.46 -4.48
C GLN A 470 -35.52 7.32 -3.21
N ASN A 471 -34.46 7.86 -2.62
CA ASN A 471 -34.48 8.85 -1.53
C ASN A 471 -34.59 10.31 -2.01
N GLN A 472 -34.70 10.58 -3.32
CA GLN A 472 -35.06 11.91 -3.86
C GLN A 472 -36.50 11.93 -4.39
N VAL A 473 -37.13 10.76 -4.53
CA VAL A 473 -38.57 10.60 -4.78
C VAL A 473 -39.36 10.46 -3.46
N LYS A 474 -38.66 10.47 -2.31
CA LYS A 474 -39.24 10.67 -0.98
C LYS A 474 -38.42 11.70 -0.21
N ASP A 475 -39.14 12.70 0.32
CA ASP A 475 -38.69 13.94 0.94
C ASP A 475 -37.41 13.93 1.81
N SER A 476 -36.85 15.14 1.97
CA SER A 476 -35.59 15.49 2.68
C SER A 476 -35.50 15.18 4.18
N ASP A 477 -36.32 14.25 4.68
CA ASP A 477 -36.36 13.80 6.06
C ASP A 477 -35.50 12.55 6.30
N ASP A 478 -35.37 11.65 5.31
CA ASP A 478 -34.67 10.36 5.46
C ASP A 478 -33.14 10.53 5.68
N ASP A 479 -32.51 11.59 5.15
CA ASP A 479 -31.07 11.85 5.37
C ASP A 479 -30.75 12.17 6.84
N LEU A 480 -31.64 12.91 7.53
CA LEU A 480 -31.49 13.17 8.95
C LEU A 480 -31.73 11.91 9.77
N GLU A 481 -32.76 11.13 9.44
CA GLU A 481 -33.09 9.90 10.17
C GLU A 481 -31.93 8.89 10.14
N ASN A 482 -31.26 8.74 8.99
CA ASN A 482 -30.05 7.91 8.87
C ASN A 482 -28.89 8.38 9.77
N ASP A 483 -28.62 9.70 9.83
CA ASP A 483 -27.62 10.23 10.75
C ASP A 483 -28.03 10.02 12.23
N LEU A 484 -29.31 10.17 12.56
CA LEU A 484 -29.83 9.93 13.91
C LEU A 484 -29.71 8.44 14.31
N ILE A 485 -29.96 7.50 13.40
CA ILE A 485 -29.72 6.06 13.61
C ILE A 485 -28.24 5.78 13.89
N LEU A 486 -27.31 6.39 13.14
CA LEU A 486 -25.87 6.25 13.40
C LEU A 486 -25.46 6.83 14.76
N ILE A 487 -26.13 7.89 15.24
CA ILE A 487 -25.93 8.42 16.59
C ILE A 487 -26.47 7.45 17.65
N LEU A 488 -27.64 6.84 17.42
CA LEU A 488 -28.20 5.83 18.30
C LEU A 488 -27.27 4.61 18.42
N GLU A 489 -26.75 4.10 17.31
CA GLU A 489 -25.77 3.00 17.31
C GLU A 489 -24.50 3.32 18.12
N LYS A 490 -24.00 4.56 18.03
CA LYS A 490 -22.84 5.01 18.83
C LYS A 490 -23.20 5.13 20.31
N TYR A 491 -24.39 5.62 20.63
CA TYR A 491 -24.89 5.74 22.00
C TYR A 491 -25.05 4.36 22.66
N GLU A 492 -25.59 3.37 21.95
CA GLU A 492 -25.66 1.97 22.44
C GLU A 492 -24.26 1.37 22.70
N LYS A 493 -23.24 1.84 21.98
CA LYS A 493 -21.81 1.50 22.18
C LYS A 493 -21.14 2.37 23.26
N GLY A 494 -21.88 3.27 23.93
CA GLY A 494 -21.42 4.10 25.04
C GLY A 494 -20.93 5.51 24.70
N SER A 495 -21.21 6.04 23.50
CA SER A 495 -20.85 7.43 23.16
C SER A 495 -21.74 8.47 23.87
N ASN A 496 -21.30 9.75 23.85
CA ASN A 496 -22.10 10.87 24.34
C ASN A 496 -22.87 11.54 23.18
N PRO A 497 -24.18 11.29 23.02
CA PRO A 497 -24.89 11.63 21.78
C PRO A 497 -25.10 13.13 21.60
N ILE A 498 -25.03 13.92 22.68
CA ILE A 498 -25.18 15.40 22.59
C ILE A 498 -24.11 16.01 21.68
N LEU A 499 -22.86 15.54 21.74
CA LEU A 499 -21.79 16.09 20.90
C LEU A 499 -21.97 15.70 19.43
N ASP A 500 -22.33 14.43 19.17
CA ASP A 500 -22.66 13.98 17.81
C ASP A 500 -23.86 14.76 17.22
N LEU A 501 -24.92 15.01 18.01
CA LEU A 501 -26.08 15.81 17.60
C LEU A 501 -25.73 17.28 17.34
N ILE A 502 -24.86 17.90 18.14
CA ILE A 502 -24.41 19.28 17.92
C ILE A 502 -23.65 19.40 16.58
N ASN A 503 -22.82 18.41 16.24
CA ASN A 503 -22.08 18.42 14.98
C ASN A 503 -23.00 18.37 13.74
N LEU A 504 -24.21 17.83 13.86
CA LEU A 504 -25.21 17.85 12.77
C LEU A 504 -25.71 19.27 12.44
N PHE A 505 -25.53 20.26 13.32
CA PHE A 505 -25.91 21.64 13.05
C PHE A 505 -25.07 22.35 11.97
N GLU A 506 -23.94 21.79 11.56
CA GLU A 506 -23.20 22.26 10.37
C GLU A 506 -23.74 21.64 9.07
N LYS A 507 -24.42 20.50 9.15
CA LYS A 507 -24.95 19.73 8.00
C LYS A 507 -26.40 20.08 7.66
N TYR A 508 -27.23 20.42 8.65
CA TYR A 508 -28.67 20.67 8.47
C TYR A 508 -29.15 22.05 8.93
N ASP A 509 -30.02 22.65 8.12
CA ASP A 509 -30.73 23.89 8.37
C ASP A 509 -32.26 23.66 8.48
N GLY A 510 -33.04 24.74 8.36
CA GLY A 510 -34.50 24.67 8.25
C GLY A 510 -35.20 23.85 9.35
N ILE A 511 -36.13 22.99 8.93
CA ILE A 511 -36.93 22.11 9.80
C ILE A 511 -36.07 21.04 10.48
N ASN A 512 -35.08 20.49 9.77
CA ASN A 512 -34.19 19.44 10.27
C ASN A 512 -33.31 19.94 11.42
N ARG A 513 -32.87 21.21 11.38
CA ARG A 513 -32.23 21.87 12.52
C ARG A 513 -33.09 21.87 13.79
N TRP A 514 -34.41 22.07 13.67
CA TRP A 514 -35.31 22.06 14.83
C TRP A 514 -35.57 20.63 15.33
N LYS A 515 -35.64 19.62 14.44
CA LYS A 515 -35.70 18.20 14.84
C LYS A 515 -34.48 17.79 15.67
N ILE A 516 -33.26 18.13 15.23
CA ILE A 516 -32.01 17.88 15.99
C ILE A 516 -32.08 18.55 17.38
N MET A 517 -32.52 19.81 17.43
CA MET A 517 -32.64 20.55 18.69
C MET A 517 -33.66 19.91 19.66
N ALA A 518 -34.76 19.37 19.15
CA ALA A 518 -35.75 18.62 19.93
C ALA A 518 -35.19 17.29 20.45
N GLN A 519 -34.35 16.58 19.68
CA GLN A 519 -33.62 15.41 20.17
C GLN A 519 -32.69 15.78 21.34
N ILE A 520 -31.87 16.84 21.21
CA ILE A 520 -30.99 17.32 22.30
C ILE A 520 -31.79 17.69 23.55
N CYS A 521 -32.88 18.43 23.39
CA CYS A 521 -33.77 18.83 24.49
C CYS A 521 -34.36 17.60 25.21
N SER A 522 -34.98 16.68 24.46
CA SER A 522 -35.59 15.47 25.03
C SER A 522 -34.58 14.56 25.73
N TYR A 523 -33.40 14.33 25.13
CA TYR A 523 -32.35 13.52 25.73
C TYR A 523 -31.85 14.11 27.07
N SER A 524 -31.68 15.44 27.11
CA SER A 524 -31.22 16.16 28.31
C SER A 524 -32.22 16.10 29.48
N LEU A 525 -33.51 15.87 29.20
CA LEU A 525 -34.54 15.70 30.24
C LEU A 525 -34.76 14.22 30.61
N LEU A 526 -34.56 13.29 29.69
CA LEU A 526 -34.92 11.87 29.86
C LEU A 526 -33.78 10.99 30.43
N PHE A 527 -32.53 11.18 30.02
CA PHE A 527 -31.51 10.11 30.09
C PHE A 527 -30.19 10.43 30.78
N LYS A 528 -29.91 11.67 31.18
CA LYS A 528 -28.70 11.99 31.97
C LYS A 528 -29.06 12.67 33.29
N GLU A 529 -28.91 11.88 34.36
CA GLU A 529 -28.54 12.27 35.73
C GLU A 529 -29.04 13.66 36.16
N SER A 530 -30.14 13.67 36.93
CA SER A 530 -30.85 14.84 37.46
C SER A 530 -29.98 16.02 37.90
N SER A 531 -29.56 16.88 36.95
CA SER A 531 -29.03 18.24 37.17
C SER A 531 -28.63 18.95 35.86
N ASN A 532 -29.44 18.87 34.80
CA ASN A 532 -29.37 19.90 33.75
C ASN A 532 -30.72 20.32 33.16
N LEU A 533 -31.73 20.43 34.03
CA LEU A 533 -33.02 21.03 33.72
C LEU A 533 -32.86 22.41 33.06
N LEU A 534 -31.90 23.22 33.53
CA LEU A 534 -31.60 24.53 32.94
C LEU A 534 -31.25 24.42 31.45
N VAL A 535 -30.32 23.54 31.07
CA VAL A 535 -29.97 23.33 29.65
C VAL A 535 -31.15 22.77 28.86
N GLY A 536 -31.91 21.80 29.40
CA GLY A 536 -33.10 21.28 28.74
C GLY A 536 -34.15 22.36 28.44
N VAL A 537 -34.39 23.25 29.42
CA VAL A 537 -35.30 24.39 29.29
C VAL A 537 -34.73 25.47 28.38
N GLU A 538 -33.43 25.78 28.41
CA GLU A 538 -32.80 26.75 27.51
C GLU A 538 -32.91 26.33 26.04
N GLN A 539 -32.62 25.07 25.71
CA GLN A 539 -32.81 24.55 24.35
C GLN A 539 -34.29 24.56 23.94
N PHE A 540 -35.20 24.27 24.86
CA PHE A 540 -36.65 24.38 24.59
C PHE A 540 -37.10 25.83 24.36
N MET A 541 -36.60 26.78 25.16
CA MET A 541 -36.84 28.22 24.98
C MET A 541 -36.26 28.72 23.65
N MET A 542 -35.20 28.09 23.11
CA MET A 542 -34.71 28.38 21.76
C MET A 542 -35.62 27.84 20.65
N LEU A 543 -36.21 26.64 20.82
CA LEU A 543 -37.20 26.08 19.90
C LEU A 543 -38.45 26.98 19.78
N ILE A 544 -39.05 27.37 20.90
CA ILE A 544 -40.32 28.11 20.90
C ILE A 544 -40.21 29.60 20.57
N LYS A 545 -38.99 30.14 20.40
CA LYS A 545 -38.80 31.50 19.82
C LYS A 545 -39.41 31.61 18.42
N ASN A 546 -39.44 30.50 17.67
CA ASN A 546 -40.15 30.44 16.40
C ASN A 546 -41.58 29.94 16.63
N LYS A 547 -42.56 30.84 16.48
CA LYS A 547 -44.00 30.51 16.67
C LYS A 547 -44.49 29.38 15.78
N ASN A 548 -43.89 29.18 14.60
CA ASN A 548 -44.26 28.10 13.70
C ASN A 548 -43.80 26.72 14.21
N ILE A 549 -42.79 26.67 15.08
CA ILE A 549 -42.29 25.44 15.70
C ILE A 549 -43.03 25.14 17.01
N ALA A 550 -43.39 26.17 17.77
CA ALA A 550 -44.18 26.06 19.02
C ALA A 550 -45.45 25.22 18.88
N ASP A 551 -46.14 25.32 17.74
CA ASP A 551 -47.39 24.60 17.46
C ASP A 551 -47.22 23.31 16.62
N SER A 552 -45.98 22.93 16.29
CA SER A 552 -45.66 21.85 15.35
C SER A 552 -45.56 20.46 15.98
N ASP A 553 -45.61 19.43 15.14
CA ASP A 553 -45.47 18.02 15.50
C ASP A 553 -44.10 17.71 16.15
N ILE A 554 -43.05 18.49 15.86
CA ILE A 554 -41.73 18.41 16.52
C ILE A 554 -41.85 18.61 18.04
N ILE A 555 -42.87 19.32 18.51
CA ILE A 555 -43.12 19.57 19.94
C ILE A 555 -44.33 18.77 20.44
N LYS A 556 -45.43 18.73 19.68
CA LYS A 556 -46.67 18.06 20.12
C LYS A 556 -46.60 16.53 20.02
N GLU A 557 -45.94 16.03 18.97
CA GLU A 557 -45.83 14.61 18.63
C GLU A 557 -44.36 14.15 18.59
N HIS A 558 -43.56 14.64 19.55
CA HIS A 558 -42.13 14.34 19.60
C HIS A 558 -41.87 12.85 19.84
N LYS A 559 -40.93 12.30 19.07
CA LYS A 559 -40.37 10.95 19.21
C LYS A 559 -38.89 11.08 19.52
N SER A 560 -38.45 10.59 20.68
CA SER A 560 -37.03 10.59 21.02
C SER A 560 -36.38 9.29 20.53
N ILE A 561 -35.32 9.40 19.72
CA ILE A 561 -34.61 8.23 19.16
C ILE A 561 -33.99 7.33 20.26
N PHE A 562 -33.77 7.89 21.45
CA PHE A 562 -33.16 7.21 22.59
C PHE A 562 -34.16 6.38 23.43
N ILE A 563 -35.46 6.42 23.11
CA ILE A 563 -36.48 5.58 23.72
C ILE A 563 -36.58 4.26 22.95
N LYS A 564 -36.45 3.12 23.66
CA LYS A 564 -36.49 1.76 23.08
C LYS A 564 -37.81 1.42 22.37
N ASP A 565 -38.89 2.07 22.75
CA ASP A 565 -40.18 1.98 22.07
C ASP A 565 -40.31 3.11 21.05
N HIS A 566 -39.86 2.85 19.81
CA HIS A 566 -39.88 3.83 18.72
C HIS A 566 -41.31 4.20 18.25
N SER A 567 -42.35 3.50 18.72
CA SER A 567 -43.74 3.88 18.45
C SER A 567 -44.21 5.06 19.32
N LYS A 568 -43.42 5.42 20.34
CA LYS A 568 -43.87 6.26 21.45
C LYS A 568 -43.73 7.74 21.17
N VAL A 569 -44.87 8.42 21.29
CA VAL A 569 -45.04 9.85 21.03
C VAL A 569 -45.38 10.56 22.33
N PHE A 570 -44.79 11.72 22.58
CA PHE A 570 -45.13 12.57 23.72
C PHE A 570 -45.00 14.06 23.39
N ASN A 571 -45.72 14.90 24.12
CA ASN A 571 -45.62 16.35 23.99
C ASN A 571 -44.41 16.86 24.78
N LEU A 572 -43.41 17.39 24.07
CA LEU A 572 -42.15 17.88 24.65
C LEU A 572 -42.37 19.12 25.54
N ALA A 573 -43.33 19.99 25.18
CA ALA A 573 -43.68 21.15 26.00
C ALA A 573 -44.32 20.73 27.33
N GLU A 574 -45.17 19.71 27.31
CA GLU A 574 -45.74 19.13 28.55
C GLU A 574 -44.66 18.50 29.43
N LEU A 575 -43.67 17.82 28.85
CA LEU A 575 -42.53 17.27 29.59
C LEU A 575 -41.74 18.39 30.28
N VAL A 576 -41.32 19.41 29.52
CA VAL A 576 -40.60 20.57 30.06
C VAL A 576 -41.38 21.26 31.18
N CYS A 577 -42.68 21.50 30.98
CA CYS A 577 -43.54 22.08 32.03
C CYS A 577 -43.70 21.18 33.26
N ASN A 578 -43.73 19.86 33.09
CA ASN A 578 -43.81 18.92 34.20
C ASN A 578 -42.53 18.93 35.03
N GLU A 579 -41.36 18.87 34.38
CA GLU A 579 -40.07 18.85 35.07
C GLU A 579 -39.77 20.18 35.78
N ILE A 580 -40.12 21.34 35.18
CA ILE A 580 -40.06 22.64 35.88
C ILE A 580 -40.93 22.62 37.14
N LYS A 581 -42.18 22.15 37.03
CA LYS A 581 -43.09 22.09 38.18
C LYS A 581 -42.61 21.09 39.23
N LEU A 582 -42.02 19.95 38.85
CA LEU A 582 -41.42 18.99 39.77
C LEU A 582 -40.27 19.62 40.55
N ALA A 583 -39.32 20.26 39.86
CA ALA A 583 -38.16 20.87 40.51
C ALA A 583 -38.55 21.96 41.52
N ILE A 584 -39.58 22.77 41.21
CA ILE A 584 -40.15 23.77 42.12
C ILE A 584 -40.90 23.11 43.29
N THR A 585 -41.72 22.08 43.03
CA THR A 585 -42.58 21.45 44.05
C THR A 585 -41.79 20.59 45.05
N PHE A 586 -40.74 19.92 44.59
CA PHE A 586 -39.88 19.05 45.41
C PHE A 586 -38.65 19.78 45.99
N GLY A 587 -38.55 21.10 45.85
CA GLY A 587 -37.47 21.90 46.45
C GLY A 587 -36.08 21.61 45.89
N GLN A 588 -35.98 21.13 44.65
CA GLN A 588 -34.71 20.75 44.01
C GLN A 588 -33.90 21.96 43.50
N ILE A 589 -34.37 23.18 43.77
CA ILE A 589 -33.76 24.45 43.35
C ILE A 589 -33.53 25.28 44.63
N GLU A 590 -32.28 25.44 45.04
CA GLU A 590 -31.92 26.13 46.29
C GLU A 590 -31.92 27.68 46.16
N ASN A 591 -31.95 28.22 44.93
CA ASN A 591 -31.79 29.65 44.65
C ASN A 591 -33.13 30.31 44.23
N SER A 592 -33.54 31.37 44.93
CA SER A 592 -34.74 32.16 44.65
C SER A 592 -34.79 32.71 43.22
N ASP A 593 -33.65 33.11 42.68
CA ASP A 593 -33.56 33.76 41.36
C ASP A 593 -33.76 32.73 40.24
N GLN A 594 -33.34 31.48 40.47
CA GLN A 594 -33.60 30.36 39.57
C GLN A 594 -35.08 29.94 39.63
N ILE A 595 -35.71 29.96 40.80
CA ILE A 595 -37.16 29.71 40.92
C ILE A 595 -37.94 30.76 40.12
N GLN A 596 -37.59 32.05 40.23
CA GLN A 596 -38.24 33.09 39.43
C GLN A 596 -37.99 32.92 37.93
N LEU A 597 -36.76 32.61 37.51
CA LEU A 597 -36.42 32.31 36.12
C LEU A 597 -37.29 31.18 35.54
N PHE A 598 -37.43 30.08 36.29
CA PHE A 598 -38.25 28.94 35.87
C PHE A 598 -39.74 29.24 35.88
N LEU A 599 -40.26 30.06 36.79
CA LEU A 599 -41.66 30.53 36.78
C LEU A 599 -41.95 31.42 35.55
N ASP A 600 -41.04 32.33 35.23
CA ASP A 600 -41.10 33.18 34.04
C ASP A 600 -41.07 32.35 32.75
N GLN A 601 -40.17 31.37 32.67
CA GLN A 601 -40.05 30.44 31.54
C GLN A 601 -41.29 29.54 31.42
N LEU A 602 -41.79 28.98 32.53
CA LEU A 602 -43.02 28.17 32.58
C LEU A 602 -44.23 28.94 32.03
N THR A 603 -44.38 30.20 32.46
CA THR A 603 -45.46 31.07 31.99
C THR A 603 -45.36 31.32 30.48
N LYS A 604 -44.16 31.62 29.97
CA LYS A 604 -43.90 31.82 28.53
C LYS A 604 -44.15 30.55 27.71
N ILE A 605 -43.75 29.38 28.20
CA ILE A 605 -43.99 28.09 27.53
C ILE A 605 -45.50 27.79 27.47
N MET A 606 -46.21 27.96 28.59
CA MET A 606 -47.65 27.69 28.65
C MET A 606 -48.46 28.61 27.71
N ASP A 607 -48.10 29.89 27.60
CA ASP A 607 -48.71 30.84 26.68
C ASP A 607 -48.40 30.51 25.21
N VAL A 608 -47.11 30.40 24.85
CA VAL A 608 -46.66 30.18 23.47
C VAL A 608 -47.08 28.81 22.91
N CYS A 609 -47.14 27.77 23.75
CA CYS A 609 -47.57 26.41 23.37
C CYS A 609 -49.05 26.12 23.70
N GLN A 610 -49.82 27.13 24.14
CA GLN A 610 -51.26 27.04 24.44
C GLN A 610 -51.65 25.89 25.40
N LEU A 611 -50.80 25.60 26.39
CA LEU A 611 -50.97 24.44 27.28
C LEU A 611 -52.00 24.70 28.39
N LYS A 612 -52.93 23.76 28.56
CA LYS A 612 -53.86 23.74 29.71
C LYS A 612 -53.11 23.34 30.98
N SER A 613 -53.42 23.99 32.10
CA SER A 613 -52.77 23.67 33.39
C SER A 613 -53.15 22.27 33.88
N LYS A 614 -52.21 21.32 33.76
CA LYS A 614 -52.27 19.98 34.37
C LYS A 614 -51.59 19.98 35.74
N LYS A 615 -52.07 19.09 36.63
CA LYS A 615 -51.38 18.71 37.87
C LYS A 615 -50.05 18.03 37.55
N VAL A 616 -49.09 18.16 38.45
CA VAL A 616 -47.74 17.58 38.32
C VAL A 616 -47.82 16.04 38.35
N ASN A 617 -47.13 15.37 37.43
CA ASN A 617 -47.01 13.91 37.42
C ASN A 617 -45.54 13.48 37.67
N PRO A 618 -45.20 12.98 38.87
CA PRO A 618 -43.84 12.51 39.18
C PRO A 618 -43.44 11.23 38.43
N ASN A 619 -44.37 10.54 37.76
CA ASN A 619 -44.08 9.35 36.97
C ASN A 619 -43.95 9.62 35.47
N PHE A 620 -44.02 10.87 35.01
CA PHE A 620 -44.17 11.15 33.57
C PHE A 620 -42.99 10.66 32.72
N ILE A 621 -41.75 10.84 33.18
CA ILE A 621 -40.56 10.28 32.53
C ILE A 621 -40.60 8.74 32.51
N LEU A 622 -41.06 8.08 33.58
CA LEU A 622 -41.20 6.62 33.63
C LEU A 622 -42.30 6.10 32.68
N GLU A 623 -43.40 6.83 32.59
CA GLU A 623 -44.48 6.61 31.63
C GLU A 623 -43.97 6.75 30.18
N ILE A 624 -43.05 7.67 29.90
CA ILE A 624 -42.40 7.87 28.60
C ILE A 624 -41.37 6.76 28.30
N ILE A 625 -40.42 6.47 29.20
CA ILE A 625 -39.33 5.53 28.93
C ILE A 625 -39.79 4.05 28.97
N GLY A 626 -40.88 3.74 29.67
CA GLY A 626 -41.48 2.39 29.67
C GLY A 626 -40.82 1.39 30.64
N CYS A 627 -40.13 1.87 31.67
CA CYS A 627 -39.52 1.00 32.68
C CYS A 627 -40.57 0.18 33.46
N ASN A 628 -40.47 -1.14 33.38
CA ASN A 628 -41.29 -2.07 34.15
C ASN A 628 -41.11 -1.84 35.67
N LYS A 629 -42.21 -1.95 36.42
CA LYS A 629 -42.33 -1.61 37.86
C LYS A 629 -41.55 -2.51 38.84
N LYS A 630 -40.44 -3.15 38.45
CA LYS A 630 -39.77 -4.20 39.25
C LYS A 630 -38.29 -4.04 39.60
N GLU A 631 -37.52 -3.11 39.01
CA GLU A 631 -36.07 -3.04 39.30
C GLU A 631 -35.56 -1.77 40.01
N ASN A 632 -36.38 -0.73 40.18
CA ASN A 632 -35.98 0.49 40.93
C ASN A 632 -36.88 0.87 42.12
N ARG A 633 -37.92 0.08 42.42
CA ARG A 633 -38.75 0.33 43.62
C ARG A 633 -37.98 0.09 44.93
N ASP A 634 -37.04 -0.85 44.92
CA ASP A 634 -36.31 -1.26 46.13
C ASP A 634 -35.20 -0.32 46.55
N ASN A 635 -34.69 0.57 45.67
CA ASN A 635 -33.66 1.54 46.04
C ASN A 635 -34.24 2.90 46.42
N ILE A 636 -35.29 3.37 45.72
CA ILE A 636 -35.90 4.68 46.03
C ILE A 636 -36.68 4.63 47.37
N PHE A 637 -37.42 3.55 47.65
CA PHE A 637 -38.14 3.45 48.94
C PHE A 637 -37.23 3.18 50.15
N LYS A 638 -36.11 2.45 49.98
CA LYS A 638 -35.15 2.22 51.08
C LYS A 638 -34.41 3.48 51.52
N GLN A 639 -34.32 4.50 50.66
CA GLN A 639 -33.72 5.78 51.02
C GLN A 639 -34.74 6.72 51.69
N ILE A 640 -36.01 6.69 51.25
CA ILE A 640 -37.11 7.48 51.84
C ILE A 640 -37.48 7.00 53.25
N ASP A 641 -37.45 5.69 53.54
CA ASP A 641 -37.70 5.17 54.89
C ASP A 641 -36.53 5.44 55.86
N ALA A 642 -35.30 5.58 55.34
CA ALA A 642 -34.13 5.91 56.16
C ALA A 642 -34.13 7.39 56.59
N ASP A 643 -34.34 8.32 55.66
CA ASP A 643 -34.31 9.76 55.97
C ASP A 643 -35.50 10.20 56.86
N ASN A 644 -36.66 9.54 56.75
CA ASN A 644 -37.80 9.82 57.65
C ASN A 644 -37.58 9.29 59.08
N GLN A 645 -36.92 8.13 59.26
CA GLN A 645 -36.60 7.65 60.61
C GLN A 645 -35.44 8.42 61.28
N GLN A 646 -34.60 9.10 60.50
CA GLN A 646 -33.47 9.86 61.02
C GLN A 646 -33.84 11.30 61.43
N ASN A 647 -34.89 11.89 60.85
CA ASN A 647 -35.41 13.20 61.25
C ASN A 647 -36.22 13.17 62.56
N ASP A 648 -37.05 12.13 62.80
CA ASP A 648 -37.85 12.02 64.03
C ASP A 648 -37.04 11.76 65.31
N LEU A 649 -35.76 11.36 65.19
CA LEU A 649 -34.87 11.06 66.32
C LEU A 649 -33.91 12.20 66.71
N GLN A 650 -33.82 13.28 65.91
CA GLN A 650 -32.91 14.41 66.21
C GLN A 650 -33.60 15.65 66.80
N ILE A 651 -34.93 15.75 66.74
CA ILE A 651 -35.68 16.86 67.36
C ILE A 651 -35.65 16.80 68.91
N THR A 652 -35.33 15.63 69.50
CA THR A 652 -35.17 15.47 70.96
C THR A 652 -33.74 15.14 71.39
N LYS A 653 -32.79 16.06 71.13
CA LYS A 653 -31.72 16.45 72.09
C LYS A 653 -30.85 17.60 71.57
N GLN A 654 -31.42 18.80 71.69
CA GLN A 654 -30.64 19.99 72.00
C GLN A 654 -29.82 19.76 73.31
N ILE A 655 -28.77 20.59 73.57
CA ILE A 655 -28.06 20.82 74.87
C ILE A 655 -26.60 20.29 74.97
N VAL A 656 -25.66 21.25 75.19
CA VAL A 656 -24.25 21.16 75.71
C VAL A 656 -23.05 20.92 74.75
N SER A 657 -22.51 22.06 74.27
CA SER A 657 -21.15 22.61 74.52
C SER A 657 -19.83 21.84 74.27
N LYS A 658 -18.97 22.51 73.48
CA LYS A 658 -17.57 22.96 73.73
C LYS A 658 -16.50 22.03 74.36
N ASN A 659 -15.30 22.14 73.73
CA ASN A 659 -13.92 22.11 74.29
C ASN A 659 -13.03 20.85 74.18
N SER A 660 -11.97 21.02 73.38
CA SER A 660 -10.53 20.81 73.70
C SER A 660 -9.89 19.42 73.91
N THR A 661 -8.87 19.16 73.07
CA THR A 661 -7.52 18.58 73.37
C THR A 661 -7.35 17.22 74.08
N LYS A 662 -6.67 16.27 73.40
CA LYS A 662 -5.28 15.82 73.73
C LYS A 662 -4.70 14.74 72.80
N GLN A 663 -3.35 14.63 72.82
CA GLN A 663 -2.52 13.68 72.08
C GLN A 663 -2.20 12.40 72.89
N ARG A 664 -1.87 11.28 72.19
CA ARG A 664 -0.66 10.39 72.33
C ARG A 664 -0.90 9.09 71.51
N ARG A 665 0.00 8.57 70.65
CA ARG A 665 1.33 7.91 70.88
C ARG A 665 1.19 6.67 71.81
N ILE A 666 1.73 5.45 71.57
CA ILE A 666 2.89 5.02 70.73
C ILE A 666 3.08 3.46 70.69
N LYS A 667 3.69 2.87 69.63
CA LYS A 667 4.53 1.59 69.57
C LYS A 667 3.91 0.22 70.00
N HIS A 668 4.52 -0.99 69.84
CA HIS A 668 5.85 -1.47 69.33
C HIS A 668 5.81 -2.92 68.74
N THR A 669 6.95 -3.32 68.15
CA THR A 669 7.49 -4.64 67.73
C THR A 669 7.88 -5.58 68.90
N SER A 670 8.16 -6.90 68.81
CA SER A 670 8.15 -7.96 67.74
C SER A 670 8.57 -9.36 68.31
N ASN A 671 8.59 -10.42 67.47
CA ASN A 671 9.48 -11.62 67.46
C ASN A 671 9.20 -12.93 68.27
N ASN A 672 9.42 -14.06 67.55
CA ASN A 672 10.15 -15.30 67.90
C ASN A 672 9.53 -16.58 68.55
N HIS A 673 9.46 -17.64 67.71
CA HIS A 673 10.06 -19.00 67.83
C HIS A 673 9.56 -20.16 68.77
N HIS A 674 9.56 -21.36 68.14
CA HIS A 674 9.91 -22.74 68.62
C HIS A 674 8.85 -23.84 68.95
N THR A 675 8.71 -24.79 68.00
CA THR A 675 8.72 -26.29 68.09
C THR A 675 8.37 -27.02 69.42
N ARG A 676 7.61 -28.14 69.45
CA ARG A 676 7.95 -29.49 68.89
C ARG A 676 6.72 -30.48 68.87
N ALA A 677 6.82 -31.59 68.11
CA ALA A 677 5.81 -32.69 67.93
C ALA A 677 5.99 -33.84 69.00
N PRO A 678 5.46 -35.13 68.92
CA PRO A 678 4.80 -35.89 67.81
C PRO A 678 3.73 -36.98 68.17
N LYS A 679 3.24 -37.72 67.11
CA LYS A 679 2.70 -39.13 67.00
C LYS A 679 1.50 -39.17 66.02
N SER A 680 1.21 -40.15 65.16
CA SER A 680 1.88 -41.43 64.76
C SER A 680 1.45 -41.87 63.32
N LYS A 681 2.01 -42.96 62.78
CA LYS A 681 1.80 -43.59 61.43
C LYS A 681 1.31 -45.05 61.62
N PRO A 682 0.74 -45.85 60.64
CA PRO A 682 1.40 -46.13 59.34
C PRO A 682 0.59 -46.70 58.09
N ARG A 683 1.27 -46.66 56.91
CA ARG A 683 1.35 -47.65 55.78
C ARG A 683 0.12 -48.16 54.96
N ARG A 684 0.18 -47.93 53.62
CA ARG A 684 0.43 -48.86 52.45
C ARG A 684 0.26 -48.04 51.14
N ARG A 685 1.18 -47.90 50.16
CA ARG A 685 1.76 -48.79 49.13
C ARG A 685 0.75 -49.51 48.19
N HIS A 686 0.63 -49.05 46.93
CA HIS A 686 1.02 -49.72 45.65
C HIS A 686 0.57 -48.87 44.42
N HIS A 687 1.42 -48.62 43.39
CA HIS A 687 1.51 -49.26 42.05
C HIS A 687 0.27 -49.11 41.12
N ARG A 688 0.35 -49.04 39.78
CA ARG A 688 1.41 -48.71 38.76
C ARG A 688 0.74 -48.89 37.36
N TYR A 689 1.01 -48.02 36.38
CA TYR A 689 0.81 -48.25 34.92
C TYR A 689 -0.61 -48.60 34.40
N ASP A 690 -0.90 -48.50 33.10
CA ASP A 690 -0.08 -48.07 31.95
C ASP A 690 -0.42 -46.65 31.44
#